data_AF-A0A674HN24-F1
#
_entry.id   AF-A0A674HN24-F1
#
_cell.length_a   1.000
_cell.length_b   1.000
_cell.length_c   1.000
_cell.angle_alpha   90.00
_cell.angle_beta   90.00
_cell.angle_gamma   90.00
#
_symmetry.space_group_name_H-M   'P 1'
#
loop_
_entity.id
_entity.type
_entity.pdbx_description
1 polymer ?
#
loop_
_entity_poly.entity_id
_entity_poly.type
_entity_poly.pdbx_seq_one_letter_code
_entity_poly.pdbx_strand_id
1 'polypeptide(L)'
;MAQQRRVQLSTQSPTSTVCVLGTELALDVCGSAPRGAASFQAQATPGVRLWVLHGARSVKLPSSVGRWPLGARPELLLAMERPSHEPGDEKVRISYFREDGGVPVGRALLYLTCVEVSLDADVTRSGAVSRTLLDKASWIWGPEGRGAVLLVNCDRDDAGAEGLDSEDSAVRSYSGAGSPQPRLSPRFSPNFPLFPQFSPFPQLSPLPQIFPISLSFSLLPQFLPFPSVSPFSHSFPFSPGFPLFPLLPQSPPSPPISPLSLGFPPFPHFLPSFPFSLSFSLFPGFPSVSPSPPVIPFSLSFPLFPPIFPFSLSFFLFPGFPSVSPFPPISPFSCNFPLLSQFPPFPQLFPLPQIFPFSLSFSLLSQFPPFPSVSPFSQFPLFPGFSPFSPSSPISPFSLSFPLFLGFLLFPPISPFPSVFPFFLQFSPVSPFPPVSPFSHSFPFSLLFPPISPYSLNFPLFPPVSLFPNFPISPIFPPISLSSPFPQFPHFPPFSPNFPPFPFSPDLQDMAQLVLRTRGPRATFAGHRLLLHLDFGHADKIRVFYGGDGAELEKFQPVLGGSKLSYTVRPGRHQHDSVFYVEGLAFPDVDFSGLVSLHVTLLESPEKCQGLLESPIFTDSVVFRVAPWIMTPNTAAPLEVFVCSVDGNEEFVAAVGALAERAQCPLTVCPAPQNRQDRWIQDEMEFGYIQAPHKTLPVVFDSPRDLGLKDFPVKSILGPDFGYVARQAAEGASSLDSFGNLEVSPPVTVQGKEYPLGRILIGSSFPRVGGRRMAKAVRDFLVAQKVQEPVELFSDWLSVGHVDEFLSFVPAPDRKVTDPRVDKSRMRPSEPSSTSSSSSSLQGFRLLLASPSACYQLLREKQEEGFGEAAMFQGLDRVPKPTINEILANEELRKFNDYAQSCISWNRDILKRSLGLAEPDILDIPQLFQSNAASEAQAFFPDMVNMLVLGRHLGIPKPFGPVVGGRCCLEQRVRELLEPLGLSCTFIDDFFSYHVLLGEVHCGTNVRRKPFAFKWWDVVP
;
A
#
# COMPACT_ATOMS: atom_id res chain seq x y z
N MET A 1 8.30 -32.20 -4.24
CA MET A 1 9.24 -33.32 -4.00
C MET A 1 10.63 -32.72 -3.82
N ALA A 2 11.53 -33.36 -3.07
CA ALA A 2 12.91 -32.88 -2.96
C ALA A 2 13.62 -32.95 -4.33
N GLN A 3 14.55 -32.02 -4.59
CA GLN A 3 15.29 -31.95 -5.86
C GLN A 3 16.35 -33.06 -5.92
N GLN A 4 15.96 -34.25 -6.36
CA GLN A 4 16.85 -35.42 -6.47
C GLN A 4 17.83 -35.29 -7.64
N ARG A 5 19.02 -34.74 -7.37
CA ARG A 5 20.12 -34.67 -8.35
C ARG A 5 20.77 -36.05 -8.51
N ARG A 6 20.81 -36.58 -9.74
CA ARG A 6 21.51 -37.85 -10.05
C ARG A 6 23.01 -37.61 -10.20
N VAL A 7 23.82 -38.48 -9.62
CA VAL A 7 25.28 -38.46 -9.68
C VAL A 7 25.78 -39.74 -10.32
N GLN A 8 26.50 -39.60 -11.43
CA GLN A 8 27.16 -40.72 -12.10
C GLN A 8 28.51 -41.00 -11.44
N LEU A 9 28.79 -42.28 -11.18
CA LEU A 9 30.03 -42.71 -10.52
C LEU A 9 31.05 -43.20 -11.55
N SER A 10 32.34 -43.10 -11.23
CA SER A 10 33.42 -43.71 -12.01
C SER A 10 34.11 -44.82 -11.21
N THR A 11 34.44 -45.92 -11.90
CA THR A 11 35.33 -46.99 -11.38
C THR A 11 36.77 -46.87 -11.88
N GLN A 12 37.06 -45.85 -12.71
CA GLN A 12 38.40 -45.56 -13.25
C GLN A 12 39.08 -44.43 -12.46
N SER A 13 38.28 -43.54 -11.88
CA SER A 13 38.68 -42.31 -11.19
C SER A 13 37.70 -42.02 -10.06
N PRO A 14 38.09 -41.32 -8.98
CA PRO A 14 37.13 -40.90 -7.97
C PRO A 14 36.22 -39.78 -8.49
N THR A 15 34.93 -39.87 -8.19
CA THR A 15 33.97 -38.78 -8.39
C THR A 15 34.04 -37.82 -7.19
N SER A 16 33.83 -36.51 -7.41
CA SER A 16 33.58 -35.55 -6.33
C SER A 16 32.36 -34.70 -6.64
N THR A 17 31.55 -34.36 -5.63
CA THR A 17 30.36 -33.53 -5.84
C THR A 17 29.97 -32.73 -4.59
N VAL A 18 29.18 -31.68 -4.80
CA VAL A 18 28.56 -30.87 -3.76
C VAL A 18 27.08 -31.23 -3.63
N CYS A 19 26.62 -31.29 -2.38
CA CYS A 19 25.22 -31.47 -2.00
C CYS A 19 24.82 -30.35 -1.02
N VAL A 20 23.52 -30.03 -0.98
CA VAL A 20 22.99 -29.03 -0.05
C VAL A 20 22.27 -29.74 1.10
N LEU A 21 22.45 -29.25 2.33
CA LEU A 21 21.82 -29.80 3.52
C LEU A 21 20.29 -29.86 3.34
N GLY A 22 19.68 -31.01 3.64
CA GLY A 22 18.25 -31.25 3.40
C GLY A 22 17.87 -31.72 1.98
N THR A 23 18.83 -31.83 1.05
CA THR A 23 18.61 -32.45 -0.28
C THR A 23 19.02 -33.93 -0.30
N GLU A 24 18.49 -34.67 -1.27
CA GLU A 24 18.82 -36.08 -1.52
C GLU A 24 19.59 -36.20 -2.84
N LEU A 25 20.66 -37.00 -2.87
CA LEU A 25 21.38 -37.35 -4.10
C LEU A 25 21.08 -38.79 -4.50
N ALA A 26 20.88 -39.03 -5.81
CA ALA A 26 20.68 -40.36 -6.37
C ALA A 26 21.93 -40.87 -7.07
N LEU A 27 22.55 -41.94 -6.57
CA LEU A 27 23.76 -42.53 -7.17
C LEU A 27 23.38 -43.56 -8.24
N ASP A 28 23.92 -43.39 -9.45
CA ASP A 28 23.77 -44.40 -10.51
C ASP A 28 24.72 -45.59 -10.30
N VAL A 29 24.35 -46.48 -9.37
CA VAL A 29 25.08 -47.74 -9.12
C VAL A 29 24.93 -48.77 -10.26
N CYS A 30 24.06 -48.52 -11.24
CA CYS A 30 23.78 -49.48 -12.32
C CYS A 30 24.56 -49.12 -13.59
N GLY A 31 24.49 -47.86 -14.07
CA GLY A 31 25.27 -47.40 -15.22
C GLY A 31 26.78 -47.35 -14.95
N SER A 32 27.17 -47.20 -13.68
CA SER A 32 28.58 -47.19 -13.24
C SER A 32 29.13 -48.57 -12.85
N ALA A 33 28.39 -49.66 -13.09
CA ALA A 33 28.85 -51.01 -12.79
C ALA A 33 29.83 -51.56 -13.87
N PRO A 34 30.96 -52.19 -13.50
CA PRO A 34 31.88 -52.79 -14.46
C PRO A 34 31.27 -54.05 -15.11
N ARG A 35 31.68 -54.35 -16.34
CA ARG A 35 31.14 -55.49 -17.12
C ARG A 35 31.29 -56.82 -16.34
N GLY A 36 30.16 -57.50 -16.15
CA GLY A 36 30.09 -58.75 -15.40
C GLY A 36 29.93 -58.60 -13.88
N ALA A 37 29.64 -57.41 -13.36
CA ALA A 37 29.14 -57.27 -11.99
C ALA A 37 27.66 -57.73 -11.91
N ALA A 38 27.35 -58.58 -10.93
CA ALA A 38 26.00 -59.05 -10.63
C ALA A 38 25.41 -58.34 -9.39
N SER A 39 26.27 -57.85 -8.49
CA SER A 39 25.85 -57.17 -7.25
C SER A 39 26.81 -56.04 -6.86
N PHE A 40 26.34 -55.15 -5.98
CA PHE A 40 27.14 -54.09 -5.37
C PHE A 40 27.02 -54.09 -3.84
N GLN A 41 27.94 -53.41 -3.16
CA GLN A 41 27.90 -53.08 -1.75
C GLN A 41 28.28 -51.59 -1.60
N ALA A 42 27.59 -50.84 -0.74
CA ALA A 42 27.94 -49.45 -0.45
C ALA A 42 28.39 -49.28 1.01
N GLN A 43 29.41 -48.47 1.25
CA GLN A 43 29.88 -48.11 2.58
C GLN A 43 30.21 -46.61 2.58
N ALA A 44 29.76 -45.88 3.58
CA ALA A 44 30.00 -44.46 3.72
C ALA A 44 30.62 -44.10 5.07
N THR A 45 31.14 -42.89 5.17
CA THR A 45 31.58 -42.28 6.43
C THR A 45 30.36 -41.84 7.27
N PRO A 46 30.52 -41.61 8.59
CA PRO A 46 29.39 -41.48 9.52
C PRO A 46 28.43 -40.32 9.26
N GLY A 47 28.84 -39.24 8.58
CA GLY A 47 27.97 -38.10 8.28
C GLY A 47 27.00 -38.33 7.11
N VAL A 48 27.07 -39.49 6.44
CA VAL A 48 26.27 -39.84 5.26
C VAL A 48 25.27 -40.95 5.60
N ARG A 49 23.97 -40.66 5.41
CA ARG A 49 22.91 -41.69 5.42
C ARG A 49 22.79 -42.32 4.04
N LEU A 50 22.59 -43.65 3.98
CA LEU A 50 22.35 -44.40 2.74
C LEU A 50 21.00 -45.14 2.78
N TRP A 51 20.29 -45.19 1.67
CA TRP A 51 19.13 -46.07 1.52
C TRP A 51 18.96 -46.57 0.08
N VAL A 52 18.52 -47.81 -0.04
CA VAL A 52 18.22 -48.42 -1.35
C VAL A 52 16.73 -48.33 -1.62
N LEU A 53 16.36 -47.84 -2.80
CA LEU A 53 15.03 -47.97 -3.37
C LEU A 53 14.98 -49.16 -4.33
N HIS A 54 13.98 -50.02 -4.16
CA HIS A 54 13.73 -51.18 -5.00
C HIS A 54 12.22 -51.42 -5.09
N GLY A 55 11.64 -51.10 -6.25
CA GLY A 55 10.18 -51.07 -6.41
C GLY A 55 9.51 -50.16 -5.37
N ALA A 56 8.46 -50.65 -4.72
CA ALA A 56 7.75 -49.92 -3.67
C ALA A 56 8.39 -50.02 -2.26
N ARG A 57 9.62 -50.54 -2.12
CA ARG A 57 10.31 -50.69 -0.83
C ARG A 57 11.55 -49.81 -0.74
N SER A 58 11.68 -49.11 0.39
CA SER A 58 12.92 -48.45 0.79
C SER A 58 13.58 -49.22 1.94
N VAL A 59 14.89 -49.39 1.89
CA VAL A 59 15.68 -50.01 2.97
C VAL A 59 16.71 -49.00 3.45
N LYS A 60 16.42 -48.37 4.60
CA LYS A 60 17.27 -47.38 5.26
C LYS A 60 18.33 -48.08 6.11
N LEU A 61 19.62 -47.75 5.91
CA LEU A 61 20.73 -48.32 6.66
C LEU A 61 21.73 -47.22 7.05
N PRO A 62 22.19 -47.10 8.30
CA PRO A 62 22.82 -45.87 8.80
C PRO A 62 24.02 -45.37 7.99
N SER A 63 24.98 -46.24 7.67
CA SER A 63 26.21 -45.86 6.96
C SER A 63 26.76 -46.96 6.02
N SER A 64 26.07 -48.08 5.88
CA SER A 64 26.47 -49.15 4.94
C SER A 64 25.28 -49.94 4.43
N VAL A 65 25.37 -50.35 3.17
CA VAL A 65 24.42 -51.21 2.47
C VAL A 65 25.09 -52.58 2.28
N GLY A 66 24.36 -53.66 2.51
CA GLY A 66 24.83 -55.03 2.27
C GLY A 66 25.11 -55.32 0.79
N ARG A 67 25.33 -56.60 0.45
CA ARG A 67 25.42 -57.00 -0.97
C ARG A 67 24.01 -56.99 -1.58
N TRP A 68 23.78 -56.14 -2.58
CA TRP A 68 22.50 -55.97 -3.28
C TRP A 68 22.62 -56.31 -4.78
N PRO A 69 21.63 -56.98 -5.39
CA PRO A 69 21.67 -57.38 -6.80
C PRO A 69 21.46 -56.19 -7.74
N LEU A 70 22.28 -56.10 -8.80
CA LEU A 70 22.17 -55.06 -9.83
C LEU A 70 21.05 -55.32 -10.84
N GLY A 71 20.68 -56.59 -11.07
CA GLY A 71 19.72 -56.99 -12.10
C GLY A 71 18.33 -56.35 -11.96
N ALA A 72 17.92 -56.00 -10.74
CA ALA A 72 16.64 -55.33 -10.45
C ALA A 72 16.69 -53.79 -10.58
N ARG A 73 17.80 -53.23 -11.07
CA ARG A 73 18.06 -51.79 -11.21
C ARG A 73 17.72 -50.94 -9.96
N PRO A 74 18.23 -51.29 -8.78
CA PRO A 74 18.01 -50.50 -7.57
C PRO A 74 18.64 -49.10 -7.68
N GLU A 75 18.00 -48.11 -7.07
CA GLU A 75 18.58 -46.78 -6.91
C GLU A 75 19.14 -46.62 -5.49
N LEU A 76 20.35 -46.10 -5.37
CA LEU A 76 21.00 -45.82 -4.09
C LEU A 76 20.91 -44.32 -3.81
N LEU A 77 20.10 -43.94 -2.83
CA LEU A 77 19.97 -42.56 -2.38
C LEU A 77 20.88 -42.28 -1.18
N LEU A 78 21.29 -41.01 -1.04
CA LEU A 78 21.99 -40.50 0.13
C LEU A 78 21.57 -39.08 0.51
N ALA A 79 21.81 -38.74 1.77
CA ALA A 79 21.84 -37.36 2.26
C ALA A 79 22.89 -37.21 3.36
N MET A 80 23.35 -35.98 3.56
CA MET A 80 24.30 -35.59 4.61
C MET A 80 23.55 -35.05 5.83
N GLU A 81 24.02 -35.38 7.03
CA GLU A 81 23.39 -34.89 8.28
C GLU A 81 23.81 -33.47 8.67
N ARG A 82 24.93 -32.98 8.14
CA ARG A 82 25.60 -31.74 8.56
C ARG A 82 26.43 -31.13 7.42
N PRO A 83 26.69 -29.81 7.41
CA PRO A 83 27.66 -29.19 6.52
C PRO A 83 29.08 -29.72 6.77
N SER A 84 29.89 -29.80 5.71
CA SER A 84 31.29 -30.21 5.77
C SER A 84 32.19 -29.15 6.44
N HIS A 85 33.27 -29.60 7.08
CA HIS A 85 34.34 -28.71 7.55
C HIS A 85 35.40 -28.49 6.46
N GLU A 86 35.74 -29.54 5.70
CA GLU A 86 36.71 -29.51 4.61
C GLU A 86 36.12 -30.07 3.30
N PRO A 87 36.62 -29.68 2.11
CA PRO A 87 36.14 -30.22 0.85
C PRO A 87 36.43 -31.73 0.75
N GLY A 88 35.38 -32.55 0.57
CA GLY A 88 35.54 -34.00 0.44
C GLY A 88 35.82 -34.75 1.75
N ASP A 89 35.40 -34.21 2.90
CA ASP A 89 35.58 -34.85 4.20
C ASP A 89 34.81 -36.17 4.33
N GLU A 90 33.50 -36.16 4.01
CA GLU A 90 32.64 -37.35 3.97
C GLU A 90 32.73 -38.06 2.59
N LYS A 91 32.62 -39.40 2.58
CA LYS A 91 32.99 -40.27 1.44
C LYS A 91 32.07 -41.49 1.32
N VAL A 92 31.76 -41.90 0.10
CA VAL A 92 31.01 -43.14 -0.20
C VAL A 92 31.83 -44.05 -1.14
N ARG A 93 32.02 -45.31 -0.73
CA ARG A 93 32.67 -46.37 -1.51
C ARG A 93 31.64 -47.38 -1.99
N ILE A 94 31.49 -47.51 -3.30
CA ILE A 94 30.74 -48.61 -3.92
C ILE A 94 31.72 -49.70 -4.34
N SER A 95 31.46 -50.95 -3.99
CA SER A 95 32.23 -52.13 -4.41
C SER A 95 31.35 -53.07 -5.21
N TYR A 96 31.77 -53.45 -6.41
CA TYR A 96 31.01 -54.29 -7.34
C TYR A 96 31.55 -55.72 -7.35
N PHE A 97 30.68 -56.73 -7.44
CA PHE A 97 31.04 -58.15 -7.34
C PHE A 97 30.40 -58.98 -8.46
N ARG A 98 31.11 -60.03 -8.88
CA ARG A 98 30.52 -61.17 -9.61
C ARG A 98 29.64 -62.01 -8.68
N GLU A 99 28.82 -62.87 -9.28
CA GLU A 99 27.84 -63.73 -8.61
C GLU A 99 28.48 -64.55 -7.48
N ASP A 100 29.46 -65.41 -7.81
CA ASP A 100 30.26 -66.18 -6.84
C ASP A 100 31.46 -65.42 -6.25
N GLY A 101 31.53 -64.10 -6.46
CA GLY A 101 32.73 -63.30 -6.20
C GLY A 101 32.90 -62.89 -4.74
N GLY A 102 33.91 -63.42 -4.05
CA GLY A 102 34.33 -62.91 -2.73
C GLY A 102 35.03 -61.54 -2.79
N VAL A 103 35.77 -61.27 -3.86
CA VAL A 103 36.57 -60.05 -4.06
C VAL A 103 35.85 -59.08 -5.01
N PRO A 104 35.89 -57.75 -4.78
CA PRO A 104 35.31 -56.79 -5.73
C PRO A 104 36.01 -56.79 -7.09
N VAL A 105 35.23 -56.83 -8.17
CA VAL A 105 35.70 -56.70 -9.57
C VAL A 105 35.86 -55.24 -10.01
N GLY A 106 35.41 -54.30 -9.19
CA GLY A 106 35.63 -52.87 -9.36
C GLY A 106 35.18 -52.09 -8.13
N ARG A 107 35.67 -50.86 -7.98
CA ARG A 107 35.28 -49.95 -6.90
C ARG A 107 35.09 -48.55 -7.47
N ALA A 108 34.00 -47.89 -7.07
CA ALA A 108 33.82 -46.46 -7.28
C ALA A 108 33.96 -45.74 -5.93
N LEU A 109 34.55 -44.55 -5.94
CA LEU A 109 34.73 -43.70 -4.77
C LEU A 109 34.15 -42.32 -5.05
N LEU A 110 33.23 -41.88 -4.20
CA LEU A 110 32.61 -40.57 -4.23
C LEU A 110 33.08 -39.76 -3.02
N TYR A 111 33.64 -38.58 -3.26
CA TYR A 111 33.90 -37.57 -2.26
C TYR A 111 32.71 -36.59 -2.20
N LEU A 112 32.16 -36.37 -1.02
CA LEU A 112 31.04 -35.47 -0.78
C LEU A 112 31.53 -34.19 -0.08
N THR A 113 30.96 -33.05 -0.47
CA THR A 113 30.98 -31.85 0.37
C THR A 113 29.55 -31.40 0.59
N CYS A 114 29.11 -31.23 1.84
CA CYS A 114 27.82 -30.63 2.15
C CYS A 114 28.00 -29.15 2.44
N VAL A 115 27.11 -28.34 1.88
CA VAL A 115 26.94 -26.93 2.23
C VAL A 115 25.51 -26.68 2.71
N GLU A 116 25.34 -25.71 3.60
CA GLU A 116 24.05 -25.12 3.91
C GLU A 116 23.88 -23.87 3.04
N VAL A 117 22.72 -23.74 2.38
CA VAL A 117 22.32 -22.55 1.62
C VAL A 117 20.83 -22.35 1.89
N SER A 118 20.47 -21.21 2.48
CA SER A 118 19.07 -20.83 2.74
C SER A 118 18.88 -19.34 2.49
N LEU A 119 17.93 -18.96 1.62
CA LEU A 119 17.53 -17.58 1.39
C LEU A 119 16.26 -17.30 2.20
N ASP A 120 16.34 -16.50 3.26
CA ASP A 120 15.27 -16.35 4.25
C ASP A 120 14.74 -14.91 4.31
N ALA A 121 13.46 -14.75 4.62
CA ALA A 121 12.80 -13.47 4.88
C ALA A 121 11.73 -13.64 5.98
N ASP A 122 11.10 -12.56 6.46
CA ASP A 122 10.03 -12.61 7.47
C ASP A 122 8.69 -13.10 6.88
N VAL A 123 8.65 -14.38 6.49
CA VAL A 123 7.43 -15.05 5.99
C VAL A 123 6.39 -15.29 7.10
N THR A 124 6.77 -15.06 8.35
CA THR A 124 5.95 -15.14 9.57
C THR A 124 5.31 -13.81 9.95
N ARG A 125 5.62 -12.71 9.25
CA ARG A 125 5.07 -11.36 9.48
C ARG A 125 5.28 -10.86 10.93
N SER A 126 6.44 -11.20 11.48
CA SER A 126 6.88 -10.95 12.85
C SER A 126 7.68 -9.65 13.05
N GLY A 127 8.10 -9.01 11.96
CA GLY A 127 9.04 -7.88 11.96
C GLY A 127 10.52 -8.30 11.90
N ALA A 128 10.85 -9.59 11.89
CA ALA A 128 12.24 -10.08 11.90
C ALA A 128 12.49 -11.33 11.04
N VAL A 129 13.65 -11.39 10.37
CA VAL A 129 14.03 -12.52 9.49
C VAL A 129 14.53 -13.72 10.30
N SER A 130 13.60 -14.53 10.78
CA SER A 130 13.89 -15.82 11.44
C SER A 130 14.41 -16.88 10.46
N ARG A 131 14.81 -18.06 10.99
CA ARG A 131 14.96 -19.30 10.21
C ARG A 131 13.66 -20.08 10.36
N THR A 132 13.15 -20.65 9.26
CA THR A 132 11.85 -21.33 9.26
C THR A 132 11.87 -22.67 8.53
N LEU A 133 10.95 -23.55 8.90
CA LEU A 133 10.60 -24.77 8.15
C LEU A 133 9.31 -24.59 7.34
N LEU A 134 8.68 -23.41 7.41
CA LEU A 134 7.54 -23.05 6.58
C LEU A 134 7.98 -22.87 5.12
N ASP A 135 7.09 -23.23 4.21
CA ASP A 135 7.26 -22.95 2.79
C ASP A 135 7.21 -21.44 2.54
N LYS A 136 8.37 -20.91 2.12
CA LYS A 136 8.68 -19.51 1.82
C LYS A 136 8.61 -19.18 0.33
N ALA A 137 8.40 -20.18 -0.53
CA ALA A 137 8.26 -20.04 -1.98
C ALA A 137 6.79 -19.87 -2.41
N SER A 138 5.87 -19.66 -1.45
CA SER A 138 4.49 -19.29 -1.69
C SER A 138 4.04 -18.17 -0.74
N TRP A 139 2.92 -17.52 -1.09
CA TRP A 139 2.32 -16.45 -0.32
C TRP A 139 0.83 -16.72 -0.16
N ILE A 140 0.31 -16.64 1.08
CA ILE A 140 -1.06 -17.07 1.45
C ILE A 140 -1.75 -15.99 2.30
N TRP A 141 -2.98 -15.64 1.92
CA TRP A 141 -3.87 -14.70 2.63
C TRP A 141 -4.35 -15.24 4.00
N GLY A 142 -4.82 -14.33 4.86
CA GLY A 142 -5.43 -14.67 6.16
C GLY A 142 -4.46 -14.68 7.35
N PRO A 143 -5.00 -14.82 8.58
CA PRO A 143 -4.22 -14.76 9.83
C PRO A 143 -3.31 -15.98 10.05
N GLU A 144 -3.71 -17.16 9.56
CA GLU A 144 -2.85 -18.35 9.44
C GLU A 144 -2.02 -18.33 8.13
N GLY A 145 -2.01 -17.19 7.44
CA GLY A 145 -1.30 -16.96 6.20
C GLY A 145 0.21 -16.77 6.40
N ARG A 146 0.96 -16.86 5.30
CA ARG A 146 2.41 -16.75 5.31
C ARG A 146 2.94 -16.10 4.03
N GLY A 147 4.25 -15.85 4.00
CA GLY A 147 4.93 -15.18 2.90
C GLY A 147 5.23 -13.73 3.26
N ALA A 148 6.38 -13.24 2.79
CA ALA A 148 6.92 -11.95 3.21
C ALA A 148 6.13 -10.77 2.64
N VAL A 149 6.28 -9.61 3.26
CA VAL A 149 5.67 -8.34 2.85
C VAL A 149 6.75 -7.33 2.51
N LEU A 150 6.50 -6.56 1.46
CA LEU A 150 7.40 -5.54 0.90
C LEU A 150 6.64 -4.21 0.78
N LEU A 151 7.25 -3.08 1.15
CA LEU A 151 6.71 -1.76 0.87
C LEU A 151 7.12 -1.27 -0.53
N VAL A 152 6.35 -0.36 -1.10
CA VAL A 152 6.83 0.49 -2.20
C VAL A 152 7.57 1.66 -1.57
N ASN A 153 8.83 1.90 -1.93
CA ASN A 153 9.67 2.95 -1.36
C ASN A 153 9.31 4.31 -2.01
N CYS A 154 8.12 4.81 -1.68
CA CYS A 154 7.42 5.87 -2.43
C CYS A 154 7.40 7.22 -1.70
N ASP A 155 8.10 7.32 -0.58
CA ASP A 155 8.41 8.54 0.15
C ASP A 155 9.75 9.16 -0.27
N ARG A 156 10.22 10.15 0.50
CA ARG A 156 11.46 10.89 0.25
C ARG A 156 12.13 11.26 1.57
N ASP A 157 13.05 10.42 2.03
CA ASP A 157 13.89 10.67 3.20
C ASP A 157 14.98 11.71 2.95
N ASP A 158 15.53 11.76 1.72
CA ASP A 158 16.46 12.84 1.36
C ASP A 158 15.69 14.15 1.09
N ALA A 159 15.66 15.04 2.08
CA ALA A 159 15.14 16.40 1.92
C ALA A 159 15.86 17.24 0.84
N GLY A 160 16.97 16.75 0.28
CA GLY A 160 17.67 17.29 -0.89
C GLY A 160 17.44 16.55 -2.21
N ALA A 161 16.61 15.51 -2.27
CA ALA A 161 16.25 14.81 -3.51
C ALA A 161 15.06 15.43 -4.25
N GLU A 162 15.08 15.32 -5.58
CA GLU A 162 14.04 15.90 -6.45
C GLU A 162 12.79 15.00 -6.57
N GLY A 163 12.95 13.68 -6.45
CA GLY A 163 11.90 12.65 -6.65
C GLY A 163 11.73 11.69 -5.47
N LEU A 164 11.21 10.49 -5.73
CA LEU A 164 10.99 9.43 -4.72
C LEU A 164 12.26 8.60 -4.50
N ASP A 165 12.44 7.97 -3.33
CA ASP A 165 13.63 7.13 -3.08
C ASP A 165 13.67 5.87 -3.99
N SER A 166 12.51 5.32 -4.37
CA SER A 166 12.42 4.30 -5.44
C SER A 166 12.86 4.77 -6.83
N GLU A 167 12.93 6.07 -7.12
CA GLU A 167 13.49 6.61 -8.36
C GLU A 167 15.03 6.73 -8.31
N ASP A 168 15.61 6.73 -7.10
CA ASP A 168 17.03 7.01 -6.89
C ASP A 168 17.94 5.83 -7.29
N SER A 169 19.27 6.03 -7.24
CA SER A 169 20.23 5.04 -7.78
C SER A 169 21.10 4.34 -6.74
N ALA A 170 21.09 4.80 -5.48
CA ALA A 170 21.80 4.21 -4.35
C ALA A 170 21.19 4.67 -3.03
N VAL A 171 21.23 3.82 -2.00
CA VAL A 171 20.90 4.20 -0.61
C VAL A 171 21.82 5.35 -0.18
N ARG A 172 21.25 6.47 0.27
CA ARG A 172 22.01 7.66 0.70
C ARG A 172 22.24 7.64 2.22
N SER A 173 23.21 8.44 2.68
CA SER A 173 23.57 8.56 4.10
C SER A 173 23.44 9.99 4.61
N TYR A 174 22.40 10.26 5.39
CA TYR A 174 22.19 11.61 5.95
C TYR A 174 23.00 11.78 7.23
N SER A 175 24.15 12.45 7.12
CA SER A 175 24.72 13.11 8.30
C SER A 175 23.75 14.21 8.75
N GLY A 176 23.48 14.32 10.05
CA GLY A 176 22.50 15.26 10.61
C GLY A 176 22.98 16.72 10.50
N ALA A 177 22.93 17.29 9.29
CA ALA A 177 23.43 18.61 8.93
C ALA A 177 22.54 19.77 9.43
N GLY A 178 22.17 19.70 10.71
CA GLY A 178 21.21 20.58 11.36
C GLY A 178 19.78 20.21 11.01
N SER A 179 18.97 19.89 12.02
CA SER A 179 17.52 20.03 11.88
C SER A 179 17.23 21.49 11.48
N PRO A 180 16.58 21.77 10.34
CA PRO A 180 15.94 23.07 10.20
C PRO A 180 14.98 23.19 11.38
N GLN A 181 15.04 24.28 12.15
CA GLN A 181 14.00 24.53 13.13
C GLN A 181 12.65 24.45 12.41
N PRO A 182 11.62 23.78 12.98
CA PRO A 182 10.30 23.81 12.38
C PRO A 182 9.95 25.28 12.16
N ARG A 183 9.74 25.67 10.90
CA ARG A 183 9.42 27.06 10.58
C ARG A 183 8.09 27.36 11.26
N LEU A 184 8.16 28.04 12.40
CA LEU A 184 6.99 28.55 13.10
C LEU A 184 6.28 29.50 12.13
N SER A 185 5.25 28.98 11.47
CA SER A 185 4.24 29.78 10.79
C SER A 185 3.81 30.86 11.78
N PRO A 186 3.88 32.16 11.41
CA PRO A 186 3.79 33.24 12.38
C PRO A 186 2.44 33.18 13.10
N ARG A 187 2.47 32.90 14.40
CA ARG A 187 1.29 32.92 15.27
C ARG A 187 0.78 34.35 15.40
N PHE A 188 -0.04 34.78 14.45
CA PHE A 188 -0.81 36.02 14.55
C PHE A 188 -1.75 35.92 15.76
N SER A 189 -1.32 36.51 16.87
CA SER A 189 -2.14 36.72 18.05
C SER A 189 -2.91 38.03 17.87
N PRO A 190 -4.25 38.06 18.00
CA PRO A 190 -5.01 39.27 17.77
C PRO A 190 -4.72 40.33 18.85
N ASN A 191 -4.26 41.50 18.43
CA ASN A 191 -3.96 42.61 19.33
C ASN A 191 -5.27 43.25 19.85
N PHE A 192 -5.51 43.16 21.16
CA PHE A 192 -6.43 44.09 21.85
C PHE A 192 -5.66 45.35 22.30
N PRO A 193 -6.27 46.55 22.22
CA PRO A 193 -5.60 47.81 22.54
C PRO A 193 -5.48 48.04 24.05
N LEU A 194 -4.37 48.67 24.47
CA LEU A 194 -4.14 49.11 25.86
C LEU A 194 -3.80 50.60 25.93
N PHE A 195 -4.42 51.29 26.89
CA PHE A 195 -4.15 52.66 27.34
C PHE A 195 -4.38 52.72 28.86
N PRO A 196 -3.73 53.64 29.62
CA PRO A 196 -2.43 54.26 29.44
C PRO A 196 -1.50 54.01 30.66
N GLN A 197 -0.33 54.66 30.68
CA GLN A 197 0.69 54.53 31.74
C GLN A 197 0.32 55.28 33.04
N PHE A 198 0.99 54.90 34.15
CA PHE A 198 1.12 55.71 35.38
C PHE A 198 2.60 56.01 35.68
N SER A 199 2.85 57.10 36.42
CA SER A 199 4.13 57.84 36.45
C SER A 199 4.96 57.63 37.75
N PRO A 200 6.27 58.01 37.78
CA PRO A 200 7.25 57.59 38.81
C PRO A 200 7.63 58.69 39.83
N PHE A 201 8.57 58.39 40.77
CA PHE A 201 9.61 59.28 41.36
C PHE A 201 10.37 58.59 42.54
N PRO A 202 11.50 59.10 43.11
CA PRO A 202 12.55 60.01 42.58
C PRO A 202 14.04 59.69 42.92
N GLN A 203 14.97 60.43 42.28
CA GLN A 203 16.28 60.98 42.77
C GLN A 203 17.48 60.11 43.25
N LEU A 204 18.67 60.33 42.65
CA LEU A 204 19.75 61.21 43.18
C LEU A 204 20.90 61.43 42.15
N SER A 205 21.88 62.32 42.43
CA SER A 205 22.98 62.75 41.52
C SER A 205 24.35 62.91 42.24
N PRO A 206 25.49 63.11 41.54
CA PRO A 206 25.96 64.48 41.18
C PRO A 206 26.76 64.64 39.84
N LEU A 207 27.24 65.88 39.59
CA LEU A 207 27.98 66.44 38.43
C LEU A 207 29.53 66.26 38.52
N PRO A 208 30.42 66.74 37.58
CA PRO A 208 30.28 67.70 36.45
C PRO A 208 30.86 67.17 35.08
N GLN A 209 31.11 67.89 33.96
CA GLN A 209 31.58 69.28 33.70
C GLN A 209 31.37 69.75 32.21
N ILE A 210 31.32 71.07 31.99
CA ILE A 210 31.70 71.85 30.77
C ILE A 210 30.76 71.93 29.53
N PHE A 211 30.75 73.14 28.93
CA PHE A 211 30.03 73.71 27.74
C PHE A 211 31.10 74.43 26.84
N PRO A 212 30.86 75.25 25.78
CA PRO A 212 29.62 75.79 25.16
C PRO A 212 29.60 75.81 23.59
N ILE A 213 28.71 76.64 23.01
CA ILE A 213 28.76 77.36 21.69
C ILE A 213 28.04 76.69 20.49
N SER A 214 27.26 77.40 19.64
CA SER A 214 26.40 78.62 19.78
C SER A 214 25.64 78.93 18.47
N LEU A 215 24.50 79.66 18.55
CA LEU A 215 23.86 80.50 17.47
C LEU A 215 23.38 79.78 16.16
N SER A 216 22.43 80.28 15.33
CA SER A 216 21.34 81.26 15.48
C SER A 216 20.49 81.42 14.19
N PHE A 217 19.15 81.54 14.29
CA PHE A 217 18.22 82.37 13.44
C PHE A 217 18.23 82.15 11.88
N SER A 218 17.25 82.56 11.04
CA SER A 218 16.03 83.41 11.16
C SER A 218 15.03 83.22 9.97
N LEU A 219 13.73 83.54 10.19
CA LEU A 219 12.72 84.17 9.28
C LEU A 219 12.39 83.53 7.89
N LEU A 220 11.16 83.03 7.60
CA LEU A 220 9.89 83.74 7.24
C LEU A 220 9.85 84.32 5.77
N PRO A 221 8.71 84.75 5.17
CA PRO A 221 7.88 83.89 4.29
C PRO A 221 7.34 84.58 2.99
N GLN A 222 6.26 84.03 2.40
CA GLN A 222 5.19 84.67 1.55
C GLN A 222 5.04 84.28 0.05
N PHE A 223 3.78 84.41 -0.38
CA PHE A 223 3.03 83.83 -1.51
C PHE A 223 3.06 84.59 -2.86
N LEU A 224 2.85 83.83 -3.97
CA LEU A 224 2.15 84.21 -5.24
C LEU A 224 2.79 85.31 -6.16
N PRO A 225 2.38 85.50 -7.45
CA PRO A 225 1.28 84.91 -8.24
C PRO A 225 1.66 84.35 -9.67
N PHE A 226 0.65 84.14 -10.54
CA PHE A 226 0.69 83.84 -12.01
C PHE A 226 1.18 85.04 -12.89
N PRO A 227 1.28 85.02 -14.26
CA PRO A 227 0.93 83.99 -15.28
C PRO A 227 1.92 83.75 -16.49
N SER A 228 1.59 82.74 -17.31
CA SER A 228 1.72 82.63 -18.80
C SER A 228 2.99 83.05 -19.60
N VAL A 229 3.57 82.07 -20.33
CA VAL A 229 3.98 82.18 -21.76
C VAL A 229 3.72 80.81 -22.45
N SER A 230 3.35 80.81 -23.74
CA SER A 230 3.32 79.61 -24.61
C SER A 230 3.88 79.93 -26.00
N PRO A 231 4.31 78.92 -26.78
CA PRO A 231 3.49 78.53 -27.95
C PRO A 231 3.41 77.00 -28.19
N PHE A 232 2.73 76.61 -29.28
CA PHE A 232 2.22 75.26 -29.58
C PHE A 232 3.15 74.34 -30.41
N SER A 233 2.97 73.02 -30.25
CA SER A 233 3.09 71.89 -31.22
C SER A 233 4.29 71.81 -32.20
N HIS A 234 4.95 70.66 -32.46
CA HIS A 234 4.38 69.42 -33.01
C HIS A 234 5.30 68.17 -32.74
N SER A 235 5.10 67.05 -33.46
CA SER A 235 5.50 65.68 -33.05
C SER A 235 6.27 64.85 -34.11
N PHE A 236 7.14 63.93 -33.64
CA PHE A 236 7.75 62.75 -34.31
C PHE A 236 8.73 62.91 -35.49
N PRO A 237 9.86 62.17 -35.41
CA PRO A 237 10.60 61.58 -36.55
C PRO A 237 10.93 60.07 -36.32
N PHE A 238 11.24 59.18 -37.29
CA PHE A 238 11.03 59.14 -38.75
C PHE A 238 11.13 57.66 -39.24
N SER A 239 10.53 57.30 -40.39
CA SER A 239 10.61 55.96 -41.03
C SER A 239 11.57 55.93 -42.25
N PRO A 240 11.75 54.79 -42.97
CA PRO A 240 10.93 54.52 -44.18
C PRO A 240 10.60 53.02 -44.46
N GLY A 241 9.64 52.64 -45.33
CA GLY A 241 8.55 53.41 -45.96
C GLY A 241 7.87 52.78 -47.21
N PHE A 242 6.52 52.87 -47.27
CA PHE A 242 5.63 53.02 -48.47
C PHE A 242 5.55 51.90 -49.57
N PRO A 243 4.48 51.81 -50.43
CA PRO A 243 3.48 52.86 -50.78
C PRO A 243 1.94 52.51 -50.93
N LEU A 244 1.11 53.58 -50.79
CA LEU A 244 -0.14 53.96 -51.53
C LEU A 244 -1.58 53.37 -51.25
N PHE A 245 -2.42 54.13 -50.50
CA PHE A 245 -3.79 54.73 -50.79
C PHE A 245 -4.96 53.92 -51.47
N PRO A 246 -6.27 54.37 -51.53
CA PRO A 246 -7.00 55.55 -50.93
C PRO A 246 -8.47 55.37 -50.36
N LEU A 247 -8.88 56.18 -49.33
CA LEU A 247 -10.19 56.92 -49.16
C LEU A 247 -11.57 56.15 -48.94
N LEU A 248 -12.70 56.62 -48.34
CA LEU A 248 -13.24 57.84 -47.60
C LEU A 248 -14.52 57.46 -46.71
N PRO A 249 -15.26 58.33 -45.94
CA PRO A 249 -15.68 57.99 -44.55
C PRO A 249 -17.07 58.52 -43.97
N GLN A 250 -17.26 58.33 -42.63
CA GLN A 250 -18.11 59.07 -41.63
C GLN A 250 -19.67 59.01 -41.58
N SER A 251 -20.26 58.57 -40.44
CA SER A 251 -20.99 59.42 -39.43
C SER A 251 -21.89 58.62 -38.41
N PRO A 252 -22.20 59.13 -37.18
CA PRO A 252 -23.07 58.52 -36.15
C PRO A 252 -24.27 59.44 -35.73
N PRO A 253 -25.04 59.32 -34.59
CA PRO A 253 -25.21 58.28 -33.55
C PRO A 253 -26.68 57.92 -33.12
N SER A 254 -26.83 57.01 -32.13
CA SER A 254 -27.96 56.80 -31.16
C SER A 254 -29.31 56.08 -31.55
N PRO A 255 -30.02 55.41 -30.59
CA PRO A 255 -31.23 54.56 -30.75
C PRO A 255 -32.54 55.27 -30.22
N PRO A 256 -33.68 54.66 -29.74
CA PRO A 256 -34.13 53.24 -29.56
C PRO A 256 -35.65 52.93 -29.84
N ILE A 257 -36.18 51.79 -29.30
CA ILE A 257 -37.61 51.38 -29.04
C ILE A 257 -38.36 50.60 -30.17
N SER A 258 -39.33 49.74 -29.76
CA SER A 258 -40.27 48.88 -30.54
C SER A 258 -41.59 49.63 -30.94
N PRO A 259 -42.77 49.04 -31.33
CA PRO A 259 -43.24 47.64 -31.55
C PRO A 259 -44.21 47.40 -32.77
N LEU A 260 -44.98 46.28 -32.78
CA LEU A 260 -46.31 45.98 -33.42
C LEU A 260 -46.47 45.39 -34.87
N SER A 261 -46.72 44.06 -34.93
CA SER A 261 -47.84 43.30 -35.57
C SER A 261 -48.48 43.62 -36.95
N LEU A 262 -48.71 42.59 -37.80
CA LEU A 262 -49.96 42.35 -38.60
C LEU A 262 -50.01 41.02 -39.44
N GLY A 263 -51.08 40.21 -39.30
CA GLY A 263 -51.91 39.70 -40.44
C GLY A 263 -51.70 38.37 -41.24
N PHE A 264 -52.24 37.23 -40.73
CA PHE A 264 -53.16 36.28 -41.44
C PHE A 264 -52.69 35.28 -42.58
N PRO A 265 -53.50 34.25 -43.03
CA PRO A 265 -53.02 32.85 -43.21
C PRO A 265 -53.34 32.17 -44.59
N PRO A 266 -53.26 30.82 -44.76
CA PRO A 266 -54.39 29.90 -44.46
C PRO A 266 -54.07 28.50 -43.85
N PHE A 267 -55.15 27.77 -43.50
CA PHE A 267 -55.24 26.43 -42.84
C PHE A 267 -55.58 25.29 -43.86
N PRO A 268 -55.47 23.96 -43.56
CA PRO A 268 -56.38 23.18 -42.66
C PRO A 268 -55.74 22.01 -41.82
N HIS A 269 -56.11 21.80 -40.54
CA HIS A 269 -57.01 20.75 -39.97
C HIS A 269 -56.45 19.29 -39.94
N PHE A 270 -56.78 18.34 -39.04
CA PHE A 270 -57.86 18.17 -38.03
C PHE A 270 -57.39 17.40 -36.76
N LEU A 271 -58.17 17.51 -35.67
CA LEU A 271 -58.33 16.57 -34.52
C LEU A 271 -59.85 16.36 -34.31
N PRO A 272 -60.39 15.35 -33.55
CA PRO A 272 -59.79 14.52 -32.49
C PRO A 272 -59.84 12.99 -32.84
N SER A 273 -60.22 11.93 -32.07
CA SER A 273 -60.92 11.78 -30.77
C SER A 273 -60.83 10.37 -30.12
N PHE A 274 -61.39 10.26 -28.91
CA PHE A 274 -61.66 9.10 -28.01
C PHE A 274 -62.70 8.08 -28.59
N PRO A 275 -63.12 6.94 -27.94
CA PRO A 275 -63.12 6.62 -26.49
C PRO A 275 -63.00 5.13 -25.99
N PHE A 276 -63.06 4.98 -24.63
CA PHE A 276 -63.43 3.81 -23.78
C PHE A 276 -62.53 2.54 -23.70
N SER A 277 -62.58 1.68 -22.65
CA SER A 277 -62.58 1.89 -21.16
C SER A 277 -62.60 0.59 -20.33
N LEU A 278 -62.07 0.65 -19.09
CA LEU A 278 -62.61 0.09 -17.82
C LEU A 278 -63.04 -1.41 -17.68
N SER A 279 -62.12 -2.22 -17.10
CA SER A 279 -62.18 -2.84 -15.75
C SER A 279 -63.25 -3.91 -15.30
N PHE A 280 -62.76 -4.90 -14.51
CA PHE A 280 -63.47 -5.89 -13.64
C PHE A 280 -64.30 -7.00 -14.38
N SER A 281 -64.59 -8.22 -13.86
CA SER A 281 -64.48 -8.82 -12.49
C SER A 281 -64.23 -10.36 -12.46
N LEU A 282 -63.47 -10.86 -11.47
CA LEU A 282 -63.56 -12.10 -10.63
C LEU A 282 -64.11 -13.50 -11.09
N PHE A 283 -63.55 -14.56 -10.45
CA PHE A 283 -64.01 -15.97 -10.25
C PHE A 283 -63.75 -17.02 -11.40
N PRO A 284 -63.75 -18.38 -11.17
CA PRO A 284 -62.61 -19.10 -10.53
C PRO A 284 -62.24 -20.53 -11.05
N GLY A 285 -60.97 -20.95 -10.84
CA GLY A 285 -60.61 -22.26 -10.22
C GLY A 285 -60.49 -23.58 -11.00
N PHE A 286 -59.24 -23.99 -11.33
CA PHE A 286 -58.72 -25.39 -11.51
C PHE A 286 -59.30 -26.25 -12.69
N PRO A 287 -58.66 -27.39 -13.12
CA PRO A 287 -57.52 -28.12 -12.53
C PRO A 287 -56.30 -28.49 -13.41
N SER A 288 -55.26 -28.94 -12.69
CA SER A 288 -54.03 -29.71 -13.01
C SER A 288 -53.66 -30.29 -14.41
N VAL A 289 -52.41 -30.00 -14.81
CA VAL A 289 -51.29 -30.94 -15.16
C VAL A 289 -51.45 -32.03 -16.25
N SER A 290 -50.79 -31.80 -17.41
CA SER A 290 -49.95 -32.70 -18.29
C SER A 290 -50.45 -34.11 -18.73
N PRO A 291 -49.80 -34.86 -19.67
CA PRO A 291 -48.57 -34.62 -20.45
C PRO A 291 -48.71 -34.76 -22.01
N SER A 292 -47.60 -35.00 -22.70
CA SER A 292 -47.35 -34.87 -24.15
C SER A 292 -47.72 -36.07 -25.07
N PRO A 293 -47.98 -35.81 -26.37
CA PRO A 293 -47.69 -36.74 -27.48
C PRO A 293 -46.83 -36.11 -28.64
N PRO A 294 -46.35 -36.89 -29.66
CA PRO A 294 -45.19 -36.48 -30.48
C PRO A 294 -45.28 -36.54 -32.04
N VAL A 295 -44.28 -35.91 -32.71
CA VAL A 295 -43.53 -36.37 -33.93
C VAL A 295 -44.00 -36.07 -35.41
N ILE A 296 -43.25 -35.16 -36.09
CA ILE A 296 -42.66 -35.21 -37.48
C ILE A 296 -43.61 -35.17 -38.73
N PRO A 297 -43.20 -34.76 -39.98
CA PRO A 297 -41.97 -34.11 -40.54
C PRO A 297 -42.23 -32.67 -41.12
N PHE A 298 -41.28 -31.83 -41.61
CA PHE A 298 -40.11 -31.99 -42.51
C PHE A 298 -38.98 -30.92 -42.27
N SER A 299 -37.95 -30.88 -43.13
CA SER A 299 -36.61 -30.25 -42.94
C SER A 299 -36.43 -28.80 -43.48
N LEU A 300 -35.31 -28.05 -43.37
CA LEU A 300 -33.87 -28.41 -43.33
C LEU A 300 -32.94 -27.25 -42.82
N SER A 301 -31.84 -27.59 -42.09
CA SER A 301 -30.57 -26.82 -41.84
C SER A 301 -30.54 -25.54 -40.95
N PHE A 302 -29.38 -25.13 -40.38
CA PHE A 302 -28.67 -25.66 -39.18
C PHE A 302 -27.69 -24.59 -38.57
N PRO A 303 -27.00 -24.75 -37.39
CA PRO A 303 -27.17 -23.76 -36.29
C PRO A 303 -25.87 -23.13 -35.68
N LEU A 304 -26.03 -22.44 -34.53
CA LEU A 304 -25.05 -21.68 -33.73
C LEU A 304 -24.79 -22.31 -32.33
N PHE A 305 -23.53 -22.28 -31.84
CA PHE A 305 -23.12 -22.39 -30.40
C PHE A 305 -23.60 -23.70 -29.66
N PRO A 306 -23.44 -23.96 -28.31
CA PRO A 306 -22.99 -23.18 -27.13
C PRO A 306 -21.91 -23.91 -26.24
N PRO A 307 -21.64 -23.55 -24.95
CA PRO A 307 -20.40 -23.94 -24.23
C PRO A 307 -20.55 -24.79 -22.92
N ILE A 308 -19.40 -25.02 -22.23
CA ILE A 308 -19.18 -25.27 -20.76
C ILE A 308 -19.21 -26.72 -20.19
N PHE A 309 -17.99 -27.21 -19.80
CA PHE A 309 -17.64 -28.14 -18.69
C PHE A 309 -18.26 -29.58 -18.64
N PRO A 310 -17.83 -30.49 -17.73
CA PRO A 310 -16.50 -31.14 -17.71
C PRO A 310 -16.53 -32.68 -17.49
N PHE A 311 -15.43 -33.40 -17.70
CA PHE A 311 -14.86 -34.46 -16.81
C PHE A 311 -13.60 -35.12 -17.43
N SER A 312 -12.95 -36.05 -16.72
CA SER A 312 -11.62 -36.60 -17.04
C SER A 312 -11.60 -38.09 -17.39
N LEU A 313 -10.52 -38.50 -18.08
CA LEU A 313 -9.88 -39.83 -18.07
C LEU A 313 -10.67 -41.07 -18.59
N SER A 314 -10.22 -41.57 -19.76
CA SER A 314 -9.36 -42.78 -19.90
C SER A 314 -9.80 -43.96 -20.81
N PHE A 315 -8.79 -44.76 -21.21
CA PHE A 315 -8.77 -46.12 -21.82
C PHE A 315 -9.07 -46.40 -23.33
N PHE A 316 -7.98 -46.57 -24.10
CA PHE A 316 -7.58 -47.75 -24.92
C PHE A 316 -8.34 -48.23 -26.19
N LEU A 317 -7.58 -48.29 -27.32
CA LEU A 317 -7.45 -49.37 -28.35
C LEU A 317 -8.72 -49.87 -29.13
N PHE A 318 -8.73 -50.37 -30.38
CA PHE A 318 -7.76 -50.70 -31.46
C PHE A 318 -8.57 -51.01 -32.76
N PRO A 319 -8.06 -51.56 -33.91
CA PRO A 319 -6.70 -51.62 -34.51
C PRO A 319 -6.66 -51.17 -36.02
N GLY A 320 -5.54 -51.38 -36.73
CA GLY A 320 -5.45 -51.32 -38.21
C GLY A 320 -4.01 -51.26 -38.74
N PHE A 321 -3.56 -52.25 -39.51
CA PHE A 321 -2.15 -52.47 -39.96
C PHE A 321 -1.97 -52.19 -41.49
N PRO A 322 -0.75 -52.16 -42.10
CA PRO A 322 0.56 -52.63 -41.59
C PRO A 322 1.84 -51.76 -41.80
N SER A 323 2.80 -51.96 -40.89
CA SER A 323 4.29 -51.91 -40.97
C SER A 323 5.07 -51.25 -42.14
N VAL A 324 6.04 -50.40 -41.78
CA VAL A 324 7.50 -50.68 -41.88
C VAL A 324 8.17 -50.27 -40.55
N SER A 325 9.36 -50.79 -40.21
CA SER A 325 9.98 -50.72 -38.88
C SER A 325 11.46 -50.20 -38.93
N PRO A 326 12.20 -49.99 -37.81
CA PRO A 326 12.90 -48.71 -37.58
C PRO A 326 14.43 -48.78 -37.48
N PHE A 327 15.11 -47.61 -37.50
CA PHE A 327 16.44 -47.32 -36.93
C PHE A 327 16.68 -45.77 -36.90
N PRO A 328 17.79 -45.21 -36.33
CA PRO A 328 17.91 -44.80 -34.92
C PRO A 328 18.09 -43.27 -34.74
N PRO A 329 18.17 -42.72 -33.51
CA PRO A 329 18.47 -41.30 -33.30
C PRO A 329 19.92 -40.94 -33.65
N ILE A 330 20.15 -39.74 -34.20
CA ILE A 330 21.49 -39.18 -34.46
C ILE A 330 21.58 -37.72 -34.00
N SER A 331 22.61 -37.44 -33.21
CA SER A 331 23.31 -36.16 -33.09
C SER A 331 24.82 -36.49 -33.03
N PRO A 332 25.76 -35.53 -33.18
CA PRO A 332 25.67 -34.12 -33.60
C PRO A 332 26.61 -33.79 -34.81
N PHE A 333 26.98 -32.50 -34.98
CA PHE A 333 28.02 -31.93 -35.88
C PHE A 333 27.77 -31.86 -37.40
N SER A 334 27.81 -30.63 -37.95
CA SER A 334 28.82 -30.18 -38.94
C SER A 334 28.68 -28.67 -39.21
N CYS A 335 29.63 -28.04 -39.92
CA CYS A 335 29.73 -26.59 -40.12
C CYS A 335 29.73 -26.14 -41.60
N ASN A 336 29.46 -24.84 -41.80
CA ASN A 336 29.80 -23.98 -42.96
C ASN A 336 28.91 -23.94 -44.24
N PHE A 337 28.53 -22.69 -44.58
CA PHE A 337 28.38 -21.97 -45.87
C PHE A 337 28.81 -22.65 -47.21
N PRO A 338 28.48 -22.08 -48.40
CA PRO A 338 27.27 -21.34 -48.87
C PRO A 338 26.85 -21.69 -50.34
N LEU A 339 25.78 -21.08 -50.89
CA LEU A 339 25.78 -20.45 -52.25
C LEU A 339 24.45 -19.75 -52.64
N LEU A 340 24.51 -18.88 -53.66
CA LEU A 340 23.36 -18.22 -54.30
C LEU A 340 22.87 -18.98 -55.54
N SER A 341 21.59 -18.85 -55.90
CA SER A 341 21.14 -17.98 -57.02
C SER A 341 19.86 -18.45 -57.74
N GLN A 342 18.87 -17.56 -57.84
CA GLN A 342 17.96 -17.42 -58.99
C GLN A 342 17.17 -16.09 -58.91
N PHE A 343 17.46 -15.20 -59.85
CA PHE A 343 16.77 -13.94 -60.22
C PHE A 343 16.18 -14.15 -61.65
N PRO A 344 15.44 -13.22 -62.33
CA PRO A 344 15.33 -11.75 -62.16
C PRO A 344 13.85 -11.25 -62.30
N PRO A 345 13.49 -10.01 -62.75
CA PRO A 345 14.23 -8.74 -62.88
C PRO A 345 13.57 -7.52 -62.18
N PHE A 346 14.18 -6.33 -62.31
CA PHE A 346 13.60 -5.00 -61.99
C PHE A 346 13.70 -4.08 -63.21
N PRO A 347 12.78 -3.10 -63.37
CA PRO A 347 13.26 -1.71 -63.54
C PRO A 347 12.36 -0.60 -62.92
N GLN A 348 13.02 0.28 -62.16
CA GLN A 348 12.94 1.76 -62.14
C GLN A 348 11.63 2.52 -62.48
N LEU A 349 11.20 3.44 -61.59
CA LEU A 349 11.41 4.90 -61.75
C LEU A 349 11.05 5.72 -60.47
N PHE A 350 11.42 7.01 -60.46
CA PHE A 350 11.42 7.99 -59.35
C PHE A 350 10.40 9.16 -59.62
N PRO A 351 10.15 10.21 -58.77
CA PRO A 351 11.07 10.89 -57.83
C PRO A 351 10.51 11.44 -56.47
N LEU A 352 11.40 12.13 -55.73
CA LEU A 352 11.14 12.99 -54.56
C LEU A 352 11.22 14.50 -54.92
N PRO A 353 10.63 15.39 -54.10
CA PRO A 353 11.41 16.42 -53.36
C PRO A 353 11.16 16.31 -51.83
N GLN A 354 12.08 16.64 -50.91
CA GLN A 354 12.61 17.97 -50.52
C GLN A 354 11.51 18.96 -50.06
N ILE A 355 11.64 19.74 -48.97
CA ILE A 355 12.72 20.70 -48.67
C ILE A 355 12.98 20.85 -47.14
N PHE A 356 14.25 21.01 -46.76
CA PHE A 356 14.72 21.75 -45.56
C PHE A 356 15.34 23.07 -46.03
N PRO A 357 15.35 24.14 -45.19
CA PRO A 357 16.53 25.01 -45.21
C PRO A 357 16.91 25.68 -43.86
N PHE A 358 18.11 25.33 -43.36
CA PHE A 358 19.15 26.27 -42.86
C PHE A 358 18.86 27.16 -41.59
N SER A 359 19.85 27.73 -40.88
CA SER A 359 21.31 27.81 -41.10
C SER A 359 22.13 28.08 -39.81
N LEU A 360 23.27 27.37 -39.64
CA LEU A 360 24.60 27.84 -39.18
C LEU A 360 24.74 28.44 -37.75
N SER A 361 25.93 28.59 -37.15
CA SER A 361 27.32 28.52 -37.68
C SER A 361 28.33 27.81 -36.74
N PHE A 362 29.53 27.56 -37.30
CA PHE A 362 30.63 26.74 -36.75
C PHE A 362 31.77 27.58 -36.11
N SER A 363 32.65 26.90 -35.35
CA SER A 363 34.13 27.05 -35.41
C SER A 363 34.80 25.79 -34.82
N LEU A 364 35.23 24.82 -35.64
CA LEU A 364 36.62 24.63 -36.16
C LEU A 364 37.68 24.46 -35.04
N LEU A 365 38.21 23.23 -34.82
CA LEU A 365 39.29 22.50 -35.56
C LEU A 365 40.72 22.93 -35.14
N SER A 366 41.55 22.01 -34.63
CA SER A 366 42.48 21.14 -35.40
C SER A 366 43.35 20.27 -34.46
N GLN A 367 44.06 19.17 -34.80
CA GLN A 367 44.09 18.23 -35.95
C GLN A 367 44.86 16.92 -35.55
N PHE A 368 44.31 15.74 -35.91
CA PHE A 368 44.91 14.50 -36.53
C PHE A 368 46.44 14.22 -36.56
N PRO A 369 46.94 12.98 -36.87
CA PRO A 369 46.53 11.57 -36.57
C PRO A 369 47.76 10.62 -36.23
N PRO A 370 47.92 9.35 -36.70
CA PRO A 370 47.27 8.07 -36.30
C PRO A 370 48.23 6.92 -35.81
N PHE A 371 47.62 5.78 -35.43
CA PHE A 371 48.05 4.35 -35.39
C PHE A 371 49.32 3.89 -36.17
N PRO A 372 50.03 2.78 -35.77
CA PRO A 372 49.42 1.45 -35.50
C PRO A 372 50.07 0.51 -34.43
N SER A 373 49.60 -0.74 -34.42
CA SER A 373 49.90 -1.90 -33.54
C SER A 373 51.28 -2.56 -33.67
N VAL A 374 51.71 -3.33 -32.64
CA VAL A 374 52.25 -4.72 -32.74
C VAL A 374 52.55 -5.32 -31.35
N SER A 375 52.48 -6.66 -31.23
CA SER A 375 53.17 -7.50 -30.21
C SER A 375 53.71 -8.75 -30.92
N PRO A 376 54.89 -9.33 -30.55
CA PRO A 376 54.93 -10.47 -29.58
C PRO A 376 56.29 -10.77 -28.86
N PHE A 377 56.31 -11.81 -27.98
CA PHE A 377 57.49 -12.52 -27.38
C PHE A 377 58.43 -11.71 -26.44
N SER A 378 59.33 -12.27 -25.60
CA SER A 378 59.85 -13.66 -25.39
C SER A 378 60.19 -14.00 -23.91
N GLN A 379 60.73 -15.21 -23.65
CA GLN A 379 60.99 -15.81 -22.31
C GLN A 379 62.47 -15.72 -21.80
N PHE A 380 62.73 -16.36 -20.63
CA PHE A 380 64.03 -16.84 -20.05
C PHE A 380 64.81 -15.93 -19.06
N PRO A 381 65.66 -16.48 -18.15
CA PRO A 381 65.88 -17.89 -17.73
C PRO A 381 65.84 -18.15 -16.19
N LEU A 382 66.11 -19.41 -15.78
CA LEU A 382 66.18 -19.94 -14.41
C LEU A 382 67.59 -19.85 -13.78
N PHE A 383 67.70 -19.97 -12.44
CA PHE A 383 68.51 -21.00 -11.71
C PHE A 383 68.36 -20.87 -10.16
N PRO A 384 68.81 -21.83 -9.29
CA PRO A 384 67.91 -22.32 -8.23
C PRO A 384 68.47 -22.43 -6.79
N GLY A 385 67.55 -22.62 -5.85
CA GLY A 385 67.65 -23.65 -4.80
C GLY A 385 68.41 -23.32 -3.50
N PHE A 386 67.68 -23.24 -2.39
CA PHE A 386 68.18 -23.65 -1.07
C PHE A 386 67.04 -24.08 -0.13
N SER A 387 67.25 -25.19 0.57
CA SER A 387 66.56 -25.64 1.80
C SER A 387 67.45 -26.74 2.43
N PRO A 388 67.26 -27.14 3.70
CA PRO A 388 66.26 -26.72 4.68
C PRO A 388 66.89 -26.09 5.95
N PHE A 389 66.05 -25.59 6.87
CA PHE A 389 66.37 -25.62 8.31
C PHE A 389 65.12 -25.69 9.18
N SER A 390 65.24 -26.43 10.28
CA SER A 390 64.37 -26.41 11.46
C SER A 390 65.29 -26.73 12.64
N PRO A 391 65.09 -26.14 13.83
CA PRO A 391 64.66 -27.00 14.93
C PRO A 391 63.80 -26.33 16.04
N SER A 392 63.07 -27.19 16.77
CA SER A 392 62.76 -27.16 18.22
C SER A 392 62.38 -25.86 18.97
N SER A 393 61.19 -25.90 19.58
CA SER A 393 60.81 -25.26 20.86
C SER A 393 61.60 -25.85 22.08
N PRO A 394 61.35 -25.51 23.38
CA PRO A 394 60.33 -24.61 23.99
C PRO A 394 60.81 -23.67 25.13
N ILE A 395 59.94 -22.77 25.62
CA ILE A 395 60.01 -22.19 26.98
C ILE A 395 58.59 -22.02 27.58
N SER A 396 58.39 -22.51 28.82
CA SER A 396 57.34 -22.13 29.80
C SER A 396 57.82 -22.57 31.21
N PRO A 397 57.44 -21.92 32.32
CA PRO A 397 56.21 -22.25 33.09
C PRO A 397 55.58 -20.97 33.73
N PHE A 398 54.65 -20.91 34.70
CA PHE A 398 53.81 -21.83 35.53
C PHE A 398 52.31 -21.39 35.39
N SER A 399 51.23 -22.07 35.83
CA SER A 399 50.84 -22.83 37.05
C SER A 399 50.47 -21.92 38.24
N LEU A 400 49.37 -22.11 39.01
CA LEU A 400 48.67 -23.31 39.53
C LEU A 400 47.11 -23.08 39.59
N SER A 401 46.21 -23.95 39.07
CA SER A 401 45.57 -25.19 39.61
C SER A 401 44.46 -24.99 40.70
N PHE A 402 43.16 -25.30 40.49
CA PHE A 402 42.41 -26.61 40.59
C PHE A 402 42.26 -27.18 42.04
N PRO A 403 41.38 -28.17 42.39
CA PRO A 403 40.26 -28.86 41.66
C PRO A 403 38.91 -29.00 42.46
N LEU A 404 37.80 -29.60 41.96
CA LEU A 404 37.33 -31.03 42.04
C LEU A 404 35.82 -31.13 41.61
N PHE A 405 35.05 -32.25 41.67
CA PHE A 405 35.12 -33.54 40.91
C PHE A 405 33.80 -34.40 41.08
N LEU A 406 33.51 -35.36 40.15
CA LEU A 406 32.43 -36.41 40.16
C LEU A 406 30.93 -35.99 40.11
N GLY A 407 29.96 -36.73 39.50
CA GLY A 407 30.03 -37.89 38.58
C GLY A 407 28.67 -38.63 38.29
N PHE A 408 28.67 -39.54 37.28
CA PHE A 408 27.75 -40.70 37.03
C PHE A 408 26.34 -40.61 36.33
N LEU A 409 26.29 -41.14 35.08
CA LEU A 409 25.42 -42.22 34.50
C LEU A 409 23.90 -42.11 34.08
N LEU A 410 23.65 -42.59 32.84
CA LEU A 410 22.55 -43.43 32.27
C LEU A 410 21.20 -42.88 31.68
N PHE A 411 21.08 -43.02 30.35
CA PHE A 411 19.91 -43.49 29.54
C PHE A 411 18.64 -42.62 29.31
N PRO A 412 17.73 -42.96 28.33
CA PRO A 412 17.10 -41.95 27.46
C PRO A 412 15.54 -41.93 27.46
N PRO A 413 14.91 -40.93 26.81
CA PRO A 413 13.50 -40.99 26.41
C PRO A 413 13.28 -41.84 25.14
N ILE A 414 12.08 -42.44 25.04
CA ILE A 414 11.64 -43.33 23.95
C ILE A 414 10.62 -42.61 23.05
N SER A 415 10.39 -43.09 21.83
CA SER A 415 9.34 -42.62 20.91
C SER A 415 7.91 -42.88 21.43
N PRO A 416 6.87 -42.30 20.80
CA PRO A 416 5.92 -43.18 20.12
C PRO A 416 5.20 -42.64 18.86
N PHE A 417 4.66 -43.59 18.10
CA PHE A 417 3.56 -43.56 17.12
C PHE A 417 2.87 -44.95 17.24
N PRO A 418 1.64 -45.22 16.75
CA PRO A 418 0.50 -44.35 16.45
C PRO A 418 -0.90 -44.91 16.92
N SER A 419 -1.93 -44.05 16.90
CA SER A 419 -3.35 -44.34 16.52
C SER A 419 -4.30 -45.30 17.30
N VAL A 420 -5.61 -44.96 17.22
CA VAL A 420 -6.86 -45.76 17.40
C VAL A 420 -7.63 -45.71 18.75
N PHE A 421 -8.96 -45.64 18.60
CA PHE A 421 -10.14 -45.59 19.51
C PHE A 421 -10.35 -46.85 20.41
N PRO A 422 -11.37 -46.95 21.33
CA PRO A 422 -12.02 -45.94 22.22
C PRO A 422 -12.48 -46.46 23.64
N PHE A 423 -13.14 -45.57 24.41
CA PHE A 423 -14.26 -45.79 25.38
C PHE A 423 -14.06 -46.29 26.85
N PHE A 424 -14.60 -45.45 27.77
CA PHE A 424 -15.45 -45.73 28.96
C PHE A 424 -14.89 -46.18 30.35
N LEU A 425 -15.45 -45.52 31.41
CA LEU A 425 -15.58 -45.92 32.84
C LEU A 425 -14.29 -45.94 33.71
N GLN A 426 -14.26 -45.70 35.05
CA GLN A 426 -15.17 -44.99 35.98
C GLN A 426 -14.45 -44.64 37.31
N PHE A 427 -14.90 -43.57 37.99
CA PHE A 427 -14.82 -43.26 39.44
C PHE A 427 -13.48 -43.12 40.22
N SER A 428 -13.59 -42.31 41.28
CA SER A 428 -12.63 -41.88 42.32
C SER A 428 -12.56 -42.92 43.50
N PRO A 429 -12.08 -42.68 44.76
CA PRO A 429 -11.70 -41.41 45.45
C PRO A 429 -10.55 -41.42 46.53
N VAL A 430 -10.36 -40.24 47.15
CA VAL A 430 -10.05 -39.99 48.59
C VAL A 430 -8.60 -39.98 49.15
N SER A 431 -8.43 -39.03 50.09
CA SER A 431 -7.27 -38.59 50.89
C SER A 431 -6.97 -39.49 52.13
N PRO A 432 -5.95 -39.20 52.99
CA PRO A 432 -6.13 -38.21 54.07
C PRO A 432 -4.89 -37.36 54.52
N PHE A 433 -5.20 -36.36 55.37
CA PHE A 433 -4.38 -35.36 56.10
C PHE A 433 -4.28 -35.72 57.62
N PRO A 434 -3.79 -34.84 58.55
CA PRO A 434 -2.70 -33.83 58.51
C PRO A 434 -1.58 -34.29 59.49
N PRO A 435 -1.35 -33.81 60.77
CA PRO A 435 -1.61 -32.55 61.51
C PRO A 435 -0.43 -31.54 61.32
N VAL A 436 -0.02 -30.54 62.15
CA VAL A 436 -0.28 -30.03 63.52
C VAL A 436 -0.14 -28.47 63.52
N SER A 437 -0.69 -27.75 64.51
CA SER A 437 -0.53 -26.29 64.78
C SER A 437 -0.78 -26.02 66.29
N PRO A 438 -0.82 -24.78 66.90
CA PRO A 438 -0.90 -23.41 66.36
C PRO A 438 0.01 -22.36 67.10
N PHE A 439 -0.50 -21.12 67.28
CA PHE A 439 0.00 -19.93 68.03
C PHE A 439 1.02 -18.98 67.35
N SER A 440 1.02 -17.65 67.60
CA SER A 440 -0.07 -16.63 67.55
C SER A 440 0.46 -15.18 67.68
N HIS A 441 -0.23 -14.22 67.06
CA HIS A 441 -0.22 -12.76 67.35
C HIS A 441 1.12 -11.97 67.39
N SER A 442 1.39 -11.16 66.36
CA SER A 442 1.33 -9.68 66.44
C SER A 442 1.72 -8.99 65.12
N PHE A 443 1.24 -7.76 64.91
CA PHE A 443 1.54 -6.82 63.82
C PHE A 443 1.71 -5.42 64.45
N PRO A 444 2.63 -4.55 63.97
CA PRO A 444 2.35 -3.79 62.74
C PRO A 444 3.56 -3.47 61.81
N PHE A 445 3.22 -3.09 60.57
CA PHE A 445 3.99 -2.29 59.59
C PHE A 445 5.54 -2.27 59.62
N SER A 446 6.16 -2.69 58.50
CA SER A 446 6.79 -1.74 57.55
C SER A 446 7.28 -2.38 56.23
N LEU A 447 7.07 -1.63 55.14
CA LEU A 447 7.77 -1.62 53.84
C LEU A 447 7.82 -2.89 52.95
N LEU A 448 7.41 -2.70 51.69
CA LEU A 448 7.55 -3.65 50.58
C LEU A 448 8.95 -3.61 49.97
N PHE A 449 9.37 -4.70 49.30
CA PHE A 449 9.84 -4.71 47.91
C PHE A 449 10.09 -6.15 47.40
N PRO A 450 9.32 -6.68 46.43
CA PRO A 450 9.69 -7.85 45.63
C PRO A 450 10.36 -7.44 44.30
N PRO A 451 11.26 -8.26 43.73
CA PRO A 451 11.84 -8.02 42.41
C PRO A 451 10.85 -8.36 41.27
N ILE A 452 10.96 -7.64 40.16
CA ILE A 452 10.08 -7.80 38.99
C ILE A 452 10.64 -8.86 38.02
N SER A 453 9.76 -9.74 37.53
CA SER A 453 10.02 -10.73 36.47
C SER A 453 9.10 -10.42 35.26
N PRO A 454 9.52 -10.63 34.00
CA PRO A 454 8.84 -10.04 32.84
C PRO A 454 7.63 -10.82 32.30
N TYR A 455 6.89 -10.12 31.42
CA TYR A 455 5.79 -10.56 30.54
C TYR A 455 4.33 -10.61 31.06
N SER A 456 3.57 -9.58 30.66
CA SER A 456 2.33 -9.68 29.84
C SER A 456 0.95 -9.25 30.43
N LEU A 457 0.27 -8.39 29.64
CA LEU A 457 -1.17 -8.32 29.29
C LEU A 457 -2.30 -8.00 30.34
N ASN A 458 -2.93 -6.83 30.10
CA ASN A 458 -4.39 -6.57 29.96
C ASN A 458 -5.41 -6.51 31.15
N PHE A 459 -6.46 -5.69 30.91
CA PHE A 459 -7.84 -5.69 31.48
C PHE A 459 -8.05 -5.12 32.94
N PRO A 460 -9.29 -5.02 33.51
CA PRO A 460 -10.10 -3.77 33.38
C PRO A 460 -10.89 -3.26 34.62
N LEU A 461 -11.57 -2.11 34.45
CA LEU A 461 -12.79 -1.55 35.09
C LEU A 461 -13.32 -1.99 36.48
N PHE A 462 -13.74 -0.98 37.29
CA PHE A 462 -15.05 -0.77 37.98
C PHE A 462 -14.88 -0.05 39.35
N PRO A 463 -15.92 0.57 39.97
CA PRO A 463 -17.07 1.35 39.48
C PRO A 463 -17.03 2.82 40.09
N PRO A 464 -18.07 3.68 40.03
CA PRO A 464 -17.93 5.12 40.34
C PRO A 464 -18.29 5.53 41.78
N VAL A 465 -17.76 6.69 42.22
CA VAL A 465 -18.31 7.47 43.36
C VAL A 465 -18.39 8.95 42.98
N SER A 466 -19.61 9.45 42.82
CA SER A 466 -19.91 10.89 42.79
C SER A 466 -20.31 11.34 44.20
N LEU A 467 -19.47 12.14 44.89
CA LEU A 467 -19.87 12.97 46.04
C LEU A 467 -18.69 13.86 46.49
N PHE A 468 -18.69 15.13 46.09
CA PHE A 468 -18.52 16.32 46.94
C PHE A 468 -18.36 17.57 46.04
N PRO A 469 -19.22 18.60 46.16
CA PRO A 469 -19.10 19.83 45.38
C PRO A 469 -18.14 20.84 46.04
N ASN A 470 -17.77 21.87 45.27
CA ASN A 470 -17.01 23.06 45.67
C ASN A 470 -15.53 22.83 46.01
N PHE A 471 -14.63 23.17 45.09
CA PHE A 471 -13.75 24.33 45.25
C PHE A 471 -13.11 24.69 43.89
N PRO A 472 -13.10 25.96 43.46
CA PRO A 472 -12.30 26.40 42.32
C PRO A 472 -10.85 26.61 42.73
N ILE A 473 -9.91 26.45 41.78
CA ILE A 473 -8.76 27.35 41.53
C ILE A 473 -7.97 26.83 40.32
N SER A 474 -7.75 27.75 39.38
CA SER A 474 -6.62 27.81 38.46
C SER A 474 -6.06 29.25 38.59
N PRO A 475 -4.90 29.65 38.01
CA PRO A 475 -4.13 28.96 36.97
C PRO A 475 -2.58 29.04 37.15
N ILE A 476 -1.86 28.77 36.05
CA ILE A 476 -0.44 29.10 35.77
C ILE A 476 0.63 28.25 36.49
N PHE A 477 1.30 27.42 35.69
CA PHE A 477 2.77 27.27 35.72
C PHE A 477 3.30 27.51 34.29
N PRO A 478 4.44 28.21 34.12
CA PRO A 478 5.09 28.36 32.80
C PRO A 478 5.83 27.08 32.38
N PRO A 479 6.17 26.92 31.09
CA PRO A 479 7.01 25.80 30.64
C PRO A 479 8.40 25.86 31.30
N ILE A 480 8.83 24.74 31.88
CA ILE A 480 10.10 24.64 32.61
C ILE A 480 11.26 24.52 31.61
N SER A 481 12.25 25.41 31.73
CA SER A 481 13.51 25.30 30.99
C SER A 481 14.34 24.12 31.50
N LEU A 482 14.53 23.10 30.64
CA LEU A 482 15.32 21.90 30.94
C LEU A 482 16.84 22.17 30.85
N SER A 483 17.32 23.08 31.72
CA SER A 483 18.74 23.51 31.76
C SER A 483 19.32 23.67 33.18
N SER A 484 18.64 23.13 34.21
CA SER A 484 19.17 23.08 35.58
C SER A 484 18.89 21.72 36.25
N PRO A 485 19.79 21.21 37.12
CA PRO A 485 19.62 19.92 37.79
C PRO A 485 18.62 20.02 38.96
N PHE A 486 17.84 18.95 39.17
CA PHE A 486 16.87 18.87 40.28
C PHE A 486 17.59 18.86 41.66
N PRO A 487 17.20 19.74 42.60
CA PRO A 487 17.92 19.93 43.88
C PRO A 487 17.72 18.82 44.92
N GLN A 488 17.31 17.61 44.50
CA GLN A 488 17.13 16.44 45.38
C GLN A 488 18.04 15.25 45.02
N PHE A 489 18.76 15.28 43.89
CA PHE A 489 19.61 14.17 43.43
C PHE A 489 20.98 14.63 42.91
N PRO A 490 21.89 15.11 43.78
CA PRO A 490 23.16 15.76 43.40
C PRO A 490 24.24 14.82 42.82
N HIS A 491 23.92 13.54 42.58
CA HIS A 491 24.85 12.52 42.05
C HIS A 491 24.41 11.87 40.75
N PHE A 492 23.27 12.28 40.16
CA PHE A 492 22.98 11.95 38.77
C PHE A 492 23.66 12.98 37.84
N PRO A 493 24.44 12.54 36.84
CA PRO A 493 24.94 13.46 35.82
C PRO A 493 23.75 14.04 35.02
N PRO A 494 23.87 15.26 34.48
CA PRO A 494 22.84 15.80 33.60
C PRO A 494 22.65 14.87 32.39
N PHE A 495 21.40 14.66 31.98
CA PHE A 495 21.08 13.94 30.75
C PHE A 495 21.65 14.70 29.55
N SER A 496 22.80 14.25 29.05
CA SER A 496 23.33 14.71 27.78
C SER A 496 22.42 14.20 26.65
N PRO A 497 21.93 15.06 25.74
CA PRO A 497 21.11 14.64 24.60
C PRO A 497 21.94 13.96 23.49
N ASN A 498 22.95 13.19 23.88
CA ASN A 498 23.82 12.40 23.01
C ASN A 498 23.44 10.91 23.14
N PHE A 499 22.25 10.55 22.66
CA PHE A 499 22.13 9.23 22.05
C PHE A 499 23.10 9.18 20.86
N PRO A 500 23.87 8.09 20.65
CA PRO A 500 24.58 7.94 19.40
C PRO A 500 23.55 7.92 18.26
N PRO A 501 23.84 8.52 17.09
CA PRO A 501 22.97 8.35 15.93
C PRO A 501 22.85 6.86 15.62
N PHE A 502 21.62 6.39 15.38
CA PHE A 502 21.41 5.02 14.90
C PHE A 502 22.16 4.86 13.56
N PRO A 503 23.01 3.84 13.39
CA PRO A 503 23.97 3.78 12.28
C PRO A 503 23.35 3.26 10.96
N PHE A 504 22.05 3.51 10.75
CA PHE A 504 21.29 3.05 9.59
C PHE A 504 20.53 4.24 9.00
N SER A 505 20.46 4.31 7.67
CA SER A 505 19.66 5.35 7.01
C SER A 505 18.18 5.13 7.30
N PRO A 506 17.36 6.20 7.40
CA PRO A 506 15.90 6.16 7.34
C PRO A 506 15.37 5.16 6.30
N ASP A 507 15.66 5.37 5.02
CA ASP A 507 15.42 4.52 3.83
C ASP A 507 15.61 2.99 4.05
N LEU A 508 16.60 2.56 4.86
CA LEU A 508 16.79 1.13 5.17
C LEU A 508 15.76 0.52 6.15
N GLN A 509 14.84 1.32 6.70
CA GLN A 509 13.76 0.90 7.60
C GLN A 509 12.47 0.56 6.84
N ASP A 510 12.34 1.05 5.61
CA ASP A 510 11.22 0.85 4.70
C ASP A 510 11.43 -0.36 3.79
N MET A 511 12.71 -0.73 3.61
CA MET A 511 13.14 -1.93 2.92
C MET A 511 12.95 -3.21 3.75
N ALA A 512 12.38 -4.23 3.12
CA ALA A 512 12.27 -5.55 3.72
C ALA A 512 13.62 -6.29 3.71
N GLN A 513 14.05 -6.82 4.86
CA GLN A 513 15.28 -7.60 4.95
C GLN A 513 15.15 -9.00 4.31
N LEU A 514 16.24 -9.41 3.64
CA LEU A 514 16.42 -10.71 3.01
C LEU A 514 17.80 -11.26 3.40
N VAL A 515 17.87 -12.44 4.02
CA VAL A 515 19.11 -12.97 4.59
C VAL A 515 19.51 -14.27 3.89
N LEU A 516 20.64 -14.25 3.19
CA LEU A 516 21.23 -15.45 2.58
C LEU A 516 22.21 -16.09 3.56
N ARG A 517 21.81 -17.22 4.14
CA ARG A 517 22.55 -17.97 5.14
C ARG A 517 23.35 -19.08 4.47
N THR A 518 24.67 -19.08 4.70
CA THR A 518 25.58 -20.07 4.12
C THR A 518 26.45 -20.74 5.18
N ARG A 519 26.64 -22.06 5.06
CA ARG A 519 27.64 -22.81 5.84
C ARG A 519 28.40 -23.81 4.98
N GLY A 520 29.69 -23.98 5.23
CA GLY A 520 30.53 -25.00 4.59
C GLY A 520 31.93 -24.50 4.25
N PRO A 521 32.78 -25.34 3.62
CA PRO A 521 34.17 -25.00 3.38
C PRO A 521 34.29 -23.85 2.37
N ARG A 522 35.01 -22.77 2.73
CA ARG A 522 35.16 -21.58 1.85
C ARG A 522 35.71 -21.91 0.47
N ALA A 523 36.61 -22.88 0.36
CA ALA A 523 37.15 -23.36 -0.92
C ALA A 523 36.08 -23.94 -1.86
N THR A 524 34.98 -24.49 -1.32
CA THR A 524 33.85 -24.99 -2.12
C THR A 524 33.17 -23.85 -2.87
N PHE A 525 32.99 -22.69 -2.25
CA PHE A 525 32.44 -21.47 -2.87
C PHE A 525 33.43 -20.71 -3.76
N ALA A 526 34.69 -21.17 -3.86
CA ALA A 526 35.62 -20.71 -4.91
C ALA A 526 35.47 -21.51 -6.21
N GLY A 527 35.08 -22.80 -6.13
CA GLY A 527 34.89 -23.69 -7.26
C GLY A 527 33.42 -23.90 -7.71
N HIS A 528 32.47 -23.14 -7.14
CA HIS A 528 31.04 -23.15 -7.47
C HIS A 528 30.50 -21.73 -7.30
N ARG A 529 29.56 -21.27 -8.15
CA ARG A 529 29.04 -19.90 -8.08
C ARG A 529 27.71 -19.88 -7.33
N LEU A 530 27.60 -19.03 -6.31
CA LEU A 530 26.33 -18.77 -5.62
C LEU A 530 25.70 -17.51 -6.22
N LEU A 531 24.60 -17.68 -6.94
CA LEU A 531 23.94 -16.62 -7.72
C LEU A 531 22.61 -16.25 -7.07
N LEU A 532 22.48 -15.01 -6.59
CA LEU A 532 21.20 -14.40 -6.24
C LEU A 532 20.59 -13.82 -7.52
N HIS A 533 19.30 -14.04 -7.80
CA HIS A 533 18.64 -13.59 -9.03
C HIS A 533 17.12 -13.45 -8.89
N LEU A 534 16.48 -12.85 -9.90
CA LEU A 534 15.04 -12.68 -10.03
C LEU A 534 14.57 -12.98 -11.46
N ASP A 535 13.28 -13.25 -11.63
CA ASP A 535 12.64 -13.30 -12.94
C ASP A 535 12.66 -11.93 -13.63
N PHE A 536 12.86 -11.90 -14.96
CA PHE A 536 12.89 -10.67 -15.76
C PHE A 536 11.66 -9.77 -15.55
N GLY A 537 10.46 -10.36 -15.39
CA GLY A 537 9.21 -9.63 -15.19
C GLY A 537 9.04 -8.97 -13.82
N HIS A 538 10.00 -9.14 -12.89
CA HIS A 538 10.03 -8.43 -11.60
C HIS A 538 11.11 -7.32 -11.57
N ALA A 539 11.90 -7.16 -12.62
CA ALA A 539 13.11 -6.32 -12.59
C ALA A 539 12.83 -4.81 -12.52
N ASP A 540 11.68 -4.37 -13.02
CA ASP A 540 11.16 -3.01 -12.87
C ASP A 540 10.18 -2.89 -11.69
N LYS A 541 9.97 -3.96 -10.92
CA LYS A 541 9.04 -4.01 -9.77
C LYS A 541 9.76 -4.01 -8.41
N ILE A 542 11.04 -4.40 -8.36
CA ILE A 542 11.86 -4.38 -7.14
C ILE A 542 13.32 -3.96 -7.40
N ARG A 543 13.97 -3.47 -6.35
CA ARG A 543 15.43 -3.32 -6.25
C ARG A 543 15.93 -4.08 -5.02
N VAL A 544 17.20 -4.50 -5.05
CA VAL A 544 17.86 -5.14 -3.89
C VAL A 544 19.24 -4.54 -3.68
N PHE A 545 19.54 -4.12 -2.46
CA PHE A 545 20.81 -3.53 -2.05
C PHE A 545 21.65 -4.48 -1.17
N TYR A 546 22.98 -4.27 -1.18
CA TYR A 546 23.92 -5.01 -0.35
C TYR A 546 25.12 -4.14 0.08
N GLY A 547 25.36 -4.03 1.39
CA GLY A 547 26.51 -3.31 1.97
C GLY A 547 27.78 -4.16 2.21
N GLY A 548 27.70 -5.48 2.01
CA GLY A 548 28.78 -6.41 2.38
C GLY A 548 28.84 -6.72 3.88
N ASP A 549 30.04 -7.07 4.37
CA ASP A 549 30.34 -7.31 5.79
C ASP A 549 30.43 -5.99 6.62
N GLY A 550 30.11 -4.83 6.04
CA GLY A 550 30.30 -3.49 6.63
C GLY A 550 29.01 -2.71 6.87
N ALA A 551 29.01 -1.84 7.88
CA ALA A 551 27.88 -0.98 8.25
C ALA A 551 27.96 0.46 7.67
N GLU A 552 28.90 0.71 6.75
CA GLU A 552 29.03 2.02 6.09
C GLU A 552 28.03 2.11 4.91
N LEU A 553 27.14 3.09 4.96
CA LEU A 553 26.07 3.29 3.98
C LEU A 553 26.58 3.48 2.53
N GLU A 554 27.75 4.11 2.35
CA GLU A 554 28.41 4.24 1.03
C GLU A 554 28.67 2.91 0.30
N LYS A 555 28.58 1.77 1.01
CA LYS A 555 28.78 0.43 0.45
C LYS A 555 27.49 -0.20 -0.07
N PHE A 556 26.31 0.36 0.23
CA PHE A 556 25.01 -0.19 -0.15
C PHE A 556 24.68 0.06 -1.62
N GLN A 557 25.20 -0.81 -2.48
CA GLN A 557 24.97 -0.73 -3.92
C GLN A 557 23.79 -1.61 -4.35
N PRO A 558 22.99 -1.19 -5.36
CA PRO A 558 21.96 -2.04 -5.93
C PRO A 558 22.62 -3.24 -6.61
N VAL A 559 22.40 -4.43 -6.07
CA VAL A 559 22.89 -5.70 -6.60
C VAL A 559 21.90 -6.32 -7.58
N LEU A 560 20.60 -6.05 -7.42
CA LEU A 560 19.52 -6.47 -8.32
C LEU A 560 18.53 -5.33 -8.58
N GLY A 561 17.78 -5.44 -9.67
CA GLY A 561 16.79 -4.45 -10.14
C GLY A 561 17.23 -3.73 -11.41
N GLY A 562 16.26 -3.21 -12.17
CA GLY A 562 16.48 -2.62 -13.49
C GLY A 562 17.18 -3.58 -14.45
N SER A 563 18.38 -3.21 -14.90
CA SER A 563 19.21 -4.07 -15.77
C SER A 563 19.97 -5.19 -15.04
N LYS A 564 19.95 -5.22 -13.70
CA LYS A 564 20.67 -6.22 -12.88
C LYS A 564 19.74 -7.37 -12.49
N LEU A 565 19.69 -8.40 -13.33
CA LEU A 565 18.88 -9.60 -13.08
C LEU A 565 19.54 -10.62 -12.13
N SER A 566 20.87 -10.54 -11.93
CA SER A 566 21.59 -11.49 -11.06
C SER A 566 22.87 -10.92 -10.46
N TYR A 567 23.24 -11.44 -9.29
CA TYR A 567 24.40 -11.04 -8.50
C TYR A 567 25.14 -12.27 -7.94
N THR A 568 26.47 -12.27 -8.01
CA THR A 568 27.29 -13.37 -7.50
C THR A 568 27.74 -13.11 -6.07
N VAL A 569 27.19 -13.88 -5.13
CA VAL A 569 27.53 -13.83 -3.72
C VAL A 569 28.80 -14.67 -3.46
N ARG A 570 29.69 -14.17 -2.60
CA ARG A 570 30.98 -14.80 -2.27
C ARG A 570 31.14 -14.94 -0.75
N PRO A 571 30.70 -16.04 -0.13
CA PRO A 571 30.82 -16.25 1.32
C PRO A 571 32.25 -16.10 1.85
N GLY A 572 32.45 -15.16 2.78
CA GLY A 572 33.79 -14.83 3.29
C GLY A 572 34.34 -15.79 4.34
N ARG A 573 33.48 -16.59 4.98
CA ARG A 573 33.74 -17.37 6.20
C ARG A 573 33.08 -18.77 6.11
N HIS A 574 33.40 -19.70 7.02
CA HIS A 574 32.78 -21.05 7.04
C HIS A 574 31.28 -21.01 7.39
N GLN A 575 30.86 -20.11 8.28
CA GLN A 575 29.47 -19.66 8.41
C GLN A 575 29.42 -18.17 8.07
N HIS A 576 28.49 -17.78 7.20
CA HIS A 576 28.32 -16.40 6.75
C HIS A 576 26.85 -16.16 6.37
N ASP A 577 26.23 -15.18 7.02
CA ASP A 577 24.85 -14.72 6.76
C ASP A 577 24.95 -13.35 6.08
N SER A 578 24.67 -13.28 4.78
CA SER A 578 24.68 -12.03 4.00
C SER A 578 23.30 -11.36 4.09
N VAL A 579 23.23 -10.12 4.59
CA VAL A 579 21.98 -9.36 4.73
C VAL A 579 21.80 -8.41 3.56
N PHE A 580 20.69 -8.58 2.84
CA PHE A 580 20.23 -7.73 1.74
C PHE A 580 18.97 -6.96 2.17
N TYR A 581 18.73 -5.83 1.52
CA TYR A 581 17.56 -4.97 1.73
C TYR A 581 16.80 -4.87 0.41
N VAL A 582 15.48 -5.05 0.44
CA VAL A 582 14.61 -5.13 -0.73
C VAL A 582 13.58 -4.00 -0.67
N GLU A 583 13.41 -3.27 -1.76
CA GLU A 583 12.33 -2.28 -1.95
C GLU A 583 11.41 -2.68 -3.10
N GLY A 584 10.14 -2.28 -3.01
CA GLY A 584 9.20 -2.27 -4.13
C GLY A 584 9.30 -0.95 -4.90
N LEU A 585 9.28 -1.05 -6.24
CA LEU A 585 9.31 0.09 -7.17
C LEU A 585 7.94 0.40 -7.78
N ALA A 586 6.96 -0.51 -7.61
CA ALA A 586 5.63 -0.37 -8.16
C ALA A 586 4.58 -1.00 -7.23
N PHE A 587 3.45 -0.31 -7.06
CA PHE A 587 2.25 -0.85 -6.42
C PHE A 587 1.60 -1.96 -7.27
N PRO A 588 0.79 -2.86 -6.67
CA PRO A 588 -0.07 -3.77 -7.42
C PRO A 588 -0.93 -3.02 -8.44
N ASP A 589 -1.05 -3.53 -9.66
CA ASP A 589 -1.80 -2.93 -10.76
C ASP A 589 -2.37 -4.00 -11.71
N VAL A 590 -3.02 -3.60 -12.80
CA VAL A 590 -3.68 -4.48 -13.78
C VAL A 590 -2.73 -5.48 -14.46
N ASP A 591 -1.45 -5.11 -14.65
CA ASP A 591 -0.39 -5.97 -15.19
C ASP A 591 0.44 -6.66 -14.10
N PHE A 592 0.39 -6.17 -12.85
CA PHE A 592 1.26 -6.61 -11.75
C PHE A 592 0.47 -7.07 -10.52
N SER A 593 0.45 -8.39 -10.29
CA SER A 593 -0.32 -9.04 -9.22
C SER A 593 0.09 -8.71 -7.76
N GLY A 594 1.12 -7.88 -7.59
CA GLY A 594 1.78 -7.58 -6.32
C GLY A 594 2.69 -8.68 -5.79
N LEU A 595 2.88 -9.79 -6.50
CA LEU A 595 3.81 -10.87 -6.11
C LEU A 595 5.13 -10.77 -6.88
N VAL A 596 6.25 -10.98 -6.17
CA VAL A 596 7.60 -11.03 -6.75
C VAL A 596 8.41 -12.15 -6.12
N SER A 597 9.27 -12.77 -6.92
CA SER A 597 10.13 -13.90 -6.54
C SER A 597 11.60 -13.51 -6.53
N LEU A 598 12.32 -13.91 -5.48
CA LEU A 598 13.77 -13.80 -5.37
C LEU A 598 14.37 -15.18 -5.09
N HIS A 599 15.45 -15.51 -5.80
CA HIS A 599 16.03 -16.84 -5.85
C HIS A 599 17.51 -16.82 -5.51
N VAL A 600 18.01 -17.88 -4.87
CA VAL A 600 19.44 -18.18 -4.84
C VAL A 600 19.69 -19.54 -5.49
N THR A 601 20.67 -19.62 -6.38
CA THR A 601 21.05 -20.84 -7.08
C THR A 601 22.53 -21.13 -6.92
N LEU A 602 22.86 -22.36 -6.53
CA LEU A 602 24.22 -22.86 -6.49
C LEU A 602 24.55 -23.52 -7.84
N LEU A 603 25.54 -22.99 -8.55
CA LEU A 603 25.96 -23.42 -9.89
C LEU A 603 27.29 -24.18 -9.86
N GLU A 604 27.37 -25.26 -10.65
CA GLU A 604 28.61 -25.98 -10.92
C GLU A 604 29.50 -25.22 -11.92
N SER A 605 30.82 -25.20 -11.72
CA SER A 605 31.72 -24.31 -12.48
C SER A 605 31.93 -24.75 -13.94
N PRO A 606 32.11 -23.80 -14.89
CA PRO A 606 32.43 -24.10 -16.29
C PRO A 606 33.68 -24.97 -16.47
N GLU A 607 34.66 -24.82 -15.57
CA GLU A 607 35.93 -25.56 -15.54
C GLU A 607 35.72 -27.08 -15.38
N LYS A 608 34.77 -27.48 -14.52
CA LYS A 608 34.36 -28.89 -14.39
C LYS A 608 33.53 -29.37 -15.59
N CYS A 609 32.76 -28.46 -16.18
CA CYS A 609 31.84 -28.74 -17.28
C CYS A 609 32.51 -28.73 -18.67
N GLN A 610 33.85 -28.66 -18.74
CA GLN A 610 34.63 -28.63 -20.00
C GLN A 610 34.19 -27.53 -20.98
N GLY A 611 33.69 -26.40 -20.46
CA GLY A 611 33.18 -25.28 -21.27
C GLY A 611 31.71 -25.40 -21.70
N LEU A 612 30.97 -26.40 -21.22
CA LEU A 612 29.50 -26.43 -21.32
C LEU A 612 28.83 -25.42 -20.36
N LEU A 613 27.53 -25.20 -20.58
CA LEU A 613 26.68 -24.32 -19.77
C LEU A 613 26.71 -24.70 -18.27
N GLU A 614 26.70 -23.67 -17.42
CA GLU A 614 26.69 -23.80 -15.96
C GLU A 614 25.42 -24.53 -15.49
N SER A 615 25.61 -25.58 -14.67
CA SER A 615 24.51 -26.44 -14.24
C SER A 615 24.04 -26.11 -12.82
N PRO A 616 22.73 -25.91 -12.58
CA PRO A 616 22.20 -25.68 -11.24
C PRO A 616 22.24 -26.97 -10.41
N ILE A 617 22.91 -26.89 -9.25
CA ILE A 617 22.98 -27.95 -8.25
C ILE A 617 21.75 -27.91 -7.32
N PHE A 618 21.32 -26.70 -6.97
CA PHE A 618 20.26 -26.42 -6.02
C PHE A 618 19.73 -25.00 -6.22
N THR A 619 18.42 -24.79 -6.05
CA THR A 619 17.79 -23.47 -6.01
C THR A 619 16.86 -23.37 -4.79
N ASP A 620 16.94 -22.26 -4.07
CA ASP A 620 16.04 -21.87 -2.98
C ASP A 620 15.41 -20.50 -3.30
N SER A 621 14.21 -20.24 -2.79
CA SER A 621 13.34 -19.14 -3.27
C SER A 621 12.49 -18.52 -2.16
N VAL A 622 12.29 -17.20 -2.24
CA VAL A 622 11.40 -16.42 -1.39
C VAL A 622 10.40 -15.66 -2.25
N VAL A 623 9.13 -15.68 -1.86
CA VAL A 623 8.08 -14.83 -2.45
C VAL A 623 7.70 -13.71 -1.48
N PHE A 624 7.73 -12.48 -1.98
CA PHE A 624 7.18 -11.30 -1.32
C PHE A 624 5.83 -10.92 -1.95
N ARG A 625 4.96 -10.31 -1.15
CA ARG A 625 3.86 -9.47 -1.64
C ARG A 625 4.16 -8.00 -1.37
N VAL A 626 4.13 -7.18 -2.41
CA VAL A 626 4.07 -5.72 -2.30
C VAL A 626 2.77 -5.31 -1.61
N ALA A 627 2.87 -4.48 -0.59
CA ALA A 627 1.71 -3.97 0.15
C ALA A 627 0.78 -3.15 -0.76
N PRO A 628 -0.54 -3.34 -0.66
CA PRO A 628 -1.49 -2.49 -1.36
C PRO A 628 -1.54 -1.10 -0.73
N TRP A 629 -1.98 -0.12 -1.50
CA TRP A 629 -2.46 1.17 -0.99
C TRP A 629 -3.86 1.00 -0.38
N ILE A 630 -4.14 1.67 0.75
CA ILE A 630 -5.34 1.47 1.57
C ILE A 630 -5.90 2.81 2.05
N MET A 631 -7.15 3.12 1.72
CA MET A 631 -7.86 4.35 2.15
C MET A 631 -8.34 4.27 3.61
N THR A 632 -8.65 5.42 4.21
CA THR A 632 -9.17 5.50 5.60
C THR A 632 -10.57 6.15 5.67
N PRO A 633 -11.61 5.45 6.19
CA PRO A 633 -12.99 5.96 6.18
C PRO A 633 -13.19 7.12 7.14
N ASN A 634 -14.25 7.91 6.91
CA ASN A 634 -14.65 9.02 7.78
C ASN A 634 -14.91 8.63 9.26
N THR A 635 -15.12 7.34 9.56
CA THR A 635 -15.18 6.78 10.92
C THR A 635 -13.82 6.54 11.59
N ALA A 636 -12.70 6.59 10.86
CA ALA A 636 -11.36 6.46 11.42
C ALA A 636 -10.94 7.75 12.13
N ALA A 637 -10.18 7.60 13.22
CA ALA A 637 -9.75 8.72 14.05
C ALA A 637 -8.90 9.71 13.23
N PRO A 638 -9.25 11.01 13.20
CA PRO A 638 -8.49 12.00 12.45
C PRO A 638 -7.11 12.20 13.08
N LEU A 639 -6.11 12.51 12.25
CA LEU A 639 -4.75 12.86 12.66
C LEU A 639 -4.34 14.26 12.21
N GLU A 640 -4.89 14.76 11.10
CA GLU A 640 -4.60 16.10 10.57
C GLU A 640 -5.70 16.53 9.59
N VAL A 641 -6.10 17.80 9.63
CA VAL A 641 -7.04 18.43 8.69
C VAL A 641 -6.29 19.37 7.77
N PHE A 642 -6.59 19.30 6.48
CA PHE A 642 -6.05 20.16 5.43
C PHE A 642 -7.14 21.09 4.90
N VAL A 643 -6.80 22.35 4.62
CA VAL A 643 -7.71 23.35 4.05
C VAL A 643 -6.91 24.35 3.19
N CYS A 644 -7.48 24.83 2.09
CA CYS A 644 -6.87 25.94 1.34
C CYS A 644 -7.28 27.30 1.91
N SER A 645 -6.34 28.23 2.01
CA SER A 645 -6.62 29.66 2.16
C SER A 645 -6.57 30.32 0.78
N VAL A 646 -7.69 30.90 0.39
CA VAL A 646 -7.93 31.57 -0.90
C VAL A 646 -8.61 32.91 -0.66
N ASP A 647 -8.67 33.78 -1.66
CA ASP A 647 -9.26 35.11 -1.52
C ASP A 647 -10.76 35.00 -1.13
N GLY A 648 -11.13 35.54 0.05
CA GLY A 648 -12.52 35.58 0.52
C GLY A 648 -13.02 34.32 1.24
N ASN A 649 -12.15 33.45 1.76
CA ASN A 649 -12.54 32.31 2.61
C ASN A 649 -12.03 32.38 4.07
N GLU A 650 -11.59 33.54 4.54
CA GLU A 650 -10.92 33.71 5.83
C GLU A 650 -11.78 33.26 7.02
N GLU A 651 -13.08 33.57 7.01
CA GLU A 651 -14.02 33.15 8.07
C GLU A 651 -14.28 31.63 8.06
N PHE A 652 -14.31 31.01 6.88
CA PHE A 652 -14.42 29.56 6.73
C PHE A 652 -13.17 28.85 7.29
N VAL A 653 -11.97 29.30 6.93
CA VAL A 653 -10.70 28.74 7.45
C VAL A 653 -10.63 28.89 8.97
N ALA A 654 -11.09 30.01 9.53
CA ALA A 654 -11.21 30.20 10.98
C ALA A 654 -12.23 29.25 11.62
N ALA A 655 -13.38 29.00 10.99
CA ALA A 655 -14.41 28.09 11.49
C ALA A 655 -13.96 26.61 11.46
N VAL A 656 -13.30 26.19 10.38
CA VAL A 656 -12.65 24.87 10.26
C VAL A 656 -11.54 24.72 11.30
N GLY A 657 -10.69 25.74 11.49
CA GLY A 657 -9.65 25.72 12.51
C GLY A 657 -10.19 25.60 13.94
N ALA A 658 -11.27 26.33 14.25
CA ALA A 658 -11.95 26.21 15.54
C ALA A 658 -12.60 24.82 15.75
N LEU A 659 -13.08 24.17 14.68
CA LEU A 659 -13.57 22.78 14.74
C LEU A 659 -12.42 21.80 14.99
N ALA A 660 -11.30 21.95 14.28
CA ALA A 660 -10.10 21.13 14.44
C ALA A 660 -9.53 21.24 15.87
N GLU A 661 -9.48 22.46 16.44
CA GLU A 661 -9.12 22.69 17.84
C GLU A 661 -10.05 21.94 18.82
N ARG A 662 -11.38 22.03 18.63
CA ARG A 662 -12.36 21.27 19.45
C ARG A 662 -12.21 19.76 19.32
N ALA A 663 -11.80 19.27 18.15
CA ALA A 663 -11.50 17.86 17.90
C ALA A 663 -10.09 17.43 18.35
N GLN A 664 -9.28 18.36 18.86
CA GLN A 664 -7.85 18.17 19.18
C GLN A 664 -7.00 17.69 17.99
N CYS A 665 -7.42 18.05 16.78
CA CYS A 665 -6.77 17.67 15.53
C CYS A 665 -5.89 18.83 15.01
N PRO A 666 -4.63 18.57 14.63
CA PRO A 666 -3.81 19.50 13.85
C PRO A 666 -4.52 20.02 12.59
N LEU A 667 -4.22 21.26 12.21
CA LEU A 667 -4.68 21.93 11.00
C LEU A 667 -3.47 22.38 10.17
N THR A 668 -3.44 22.00 8.90
CA THR A 668 -2.47 22.44 7.90
C THR A 668 -3.20 23.27 6.84
N VAL A 669 -2.81 24.55 6.71
CA VAL A 669 -3.44 25.50 5.78
C VAL A 669 -2.53 25.69 4.56
N CYS A 670 -3.01 25.27 3.38
CA CYS A 670 -2.33 25.50 2.11
C CYS A 670 -2.56 26.95 1.64
N PRO A 671 -1.52 27.82 1.55
CA PRO A 671 -1.68 29.23 1.24
C PRO A 671 -1.83 29.50 -0.27
N ALA A 672 -2.45 30.63 -0.62
CA ALA A 672 -2.71 31.05 -2.01
C ALA A 672 -1.55 30.89 -3.02
N PRO A 673 -0.26 31.14 -2.69
CA PRO A 673 0.86 30.93 -3.62
C PRO A 673 1.14 29.46 -3.96
N GLN A 674 0.70 28.51 -3.13
CA GLN A 674 0.81 27.07 -3.39
C GLN A 674 -0.44 26.53 -4.09
N ASN A 675 -1.64 26.89 -3.62
CA ASN A 675 -2.90 26.40 -4.20
C ASN A 675 -3.36 27.13 -5.47
N ARG A 676 -2.81 28.31 -5.79
CA ARG A 676 -3.15 29.11 -6.98
C ARG A 676 -4.64 29.52 -7.07
N GLN A 677 -5.27 29.79 -5.93
CA GLN A 677 -6.71 30.06 -5.75
C GLN A 677 -7.63 28.84 -5.94
N ASP A 678 -7.07 27.64 -6.09
CA ASP A 678 -7.80 26.36 -6.06
C ASP A 678 -8.13 26.00 -4.61
N ARG A 679 -9.42 25.83 -4.31
CA ARG A 679 -9.93 25.65 -2.94
C ARG A 679 -10.30 24.21 -2.61
N TRP A 680 -10.25 23.34 -3.60
CA TRP A 680 -10.84 21.99 -3.58
C TRP A 680 -9.78 20.96 -3.19
N ILE A 681 -9.37 20.98 -1.92
CA ILE A 681 -8.28 20.12 -1.42
C ILE A 681 -8.70 18.66 -1.21
N GLN A 682 -10.01 18.35 -1.25
CA GLN A 682 -10.53 16.99 -1.39
C GLN A 682 -10.37 16.44 -2.81
N ASP A 683 -10.39 17.31 -3.83
CA ASP A 683 -10.43 16.89 -5.23
C ASP A 683 -9.07 16.39 -5.75
N GLU A 684 -7.98 17.04 -5.35
CA GLU A 684 -6.65 16.76 -5.93
C GLU A 684 -6.02 15.50 -5.33
N MET A 685 -6.36 15.11 -4.10
CA MET A 685 -5.63 14.05 -3.40
C MET A 685 -6.44 13.29 -2.36
N GLU A 686 -6.03 12.05 -2.06
CA GLU A 686 -6.65 11.17 -1.07
C GLU A 686 -5.60 10.53 -0.14
N PHE A 687 -5.89 10.48 1.17
CA PHE A 687 -4.95 10.00 2.19
C PHE A 687 -5.12 8.52 2.50
N GLY A 688 -4.35 7.68 1.80
CA GLY A 688 -4.17 6.28 2.15
C GLY A 688 -2.92 6.00 2.99
N TYR A 689 -2.59 4.72 3.14
CA TYR A 689 -1.36 4.24 3.77
C TYR A 689 -0.87 2.92 3.16
N ILE A 690 0.40 2.60 3.39
CA ILE A 690 0.99 1.27 3.19
C ILE A 690 1.51 0.70 4.51
N GLN A 691 1.56 -0.63 4.61
CA GLN A 691 1.91 -1.30 5.86
C GLN A 691 2.64 -2.62 5.64
N ALA A 692 3.75 -2.79 6.35
CA ALA A 692 4.48 -4.03 6.50
C ALA A 692 4.57 -4.40 8.00
N PRO A 693 5.10 -5.58 8.35
CA PRO A 693 5.37 -5.95 9.74
C PRO A 693 6.41 -5.07 10.44
N HIS A 694 7.31 -4.44 9.68
CA HIS A 694 8.42 -3.61 10.19
C HIS A 694 8.12 -2.10 10.19
N LYS A 695 7.34 -1.59 9.23
CA LYS A 695 7.10 -0.15 9.00
C LYS A 695 5.66 0.10 8.53
N THR A 696 5.14 1.31 8.71
CA THR A 696 3.83 1.76 8.22
C THR A 696 3.90 3.26 8.00
N LEU A 697 3.57 3.73 6.80
CA LEU A 697 3.63 5.14 6.42
C LEU A 697 2.37 5.56 5.63
N PRO A 698 1.86 6.78 5.82
CA PRO A 698 0.82 7.36 4.97
C PRO A 698 1.32 7.54 3.54
N VAL A 699 0.43 7.33 2.57
CA VAL A 699 0.72 7.52 1.15
C VAL A 699 -0.41 8.34 0.54
N VAL A 700 -0.08 9.54 0.04
CA VAL A 700 -1.03 10.35 -0.72
C VAL A 700 -1.21 9.75 -2.11
N PHE A 701 -2.45 9.50 -2.52
CA PHE A 701 -2.80 9.24 -3.91
C PHE A 701 -3.18 10.57 -4.55
N ASP A 702 -2.50 10.93 -5.64
CA ASP A 702 -2.68 12.17 -6.39
C ASP A 702 -3.59 11.93 -7.62
N SER A 703 -4.55 12.83 -7.81
CA SER A 703 -5.57 12.75 -8.85
C SER A 703 -5.04 13.26 -10.20
N PRO A 704 -5.44 12.65 -11.33
CA PRO A 704 -5.16 13.22 -12.65
C PRO A 704 -5.95 14.52 -12.97
N ARG A 705 -6.58 15.15 -11.98
CA ARG A 705 -7.25 16.46 -12.07
C ARG A 705 -6.30 17.58 -12.50
N ASP A 706 -5.07 17.59 -11.99
CA ASP A 706 -3.93 18.34 -12.56
C ASP A 706 -4.16 19.87 -12.67
N LEU A 707 -4.88 20.49 -11.72
CA LEU A 707 -5.28 21.91 -11.76
C LEU A 707 -4.36 22.84 -10.94
N GLY A 708 -4.89 23.60 -9.98
CA GLY A 708 -4.10 24.56 -9.22
C GLY A 708 -3.21 23.88 -8.19
N LEU A 709 -3.78 22.86 -7.52
CA LEU A 709 -3.18 22.09 -6.44
C LEU A 709 -2.18 21.00 -6.87
N LYS A 710 -2.06 20.65 -8.15
CA LYS A 710 -1.20 19.56 -8.71
C LYS A 710 0.25 19.47 -8.24
N ASP A 711 0.77 20.57 -7.72
CA ASP A 711 2.14 20.64 -7.19
C ASP A 711 2.20 20.32 -5.68
N PHE A 712 1.08 20.39 -4.97
CA PHE A 712 0.98 20.34 -3.52
C PHE A 712 1.29 18.95 -2.94
N PRO A 713 0.79 17.82 -3.49
CA PRO A 713 1.19 16.48 -3.03
C PRO A 713 2.71 16.28 -3.12
N VAL A 714 3.33 16.55 -4.28
CA VAL A 714 4.77 16.34 -4.51
C VAL A 714 5.68 17.34 -3.77
N LYS A 715 5.25 18.61 -3.61
CA LYS A 715 6.09 19.70 -3.07
C LYS A 715 5.77 20.10 -1.62
N SER A 716 4.72 19.55 -1.01
CA SER A 716 4.30 19.91 0.35
C SER A 716 3.79 18.74 1.21
N ILE A 717 3.49 17.58 0.63
CA ILE A 717 3.10 16.37 1.39
C ILE A 717 4.22 15.30 1.35
N LEU A 718 4.77 14.99 0.17
CA LEU A 718 5.88 14.04 -0.02
C LEU A 718 7.13 14.44 0.78
N GLY A 719 7.59 13.54 1.64
CA GLY A 719 8.77 13.71 2.49
C GLY A 719 9.05 12.46 3.35
N PRO A 720 9.90 12.56 4.40
CA PRO A 720 10.25 11.43 5.25
C PRO A 720 9.01 10.81 5.92
N ASP A 721 8.87 9.48 5.89
CA ASP A 721 7.69 8.74 6.36
C ASP A 721 6.37 9.19 5.67
N PHE A 722 6.39 9.78 4.47
CA PHE A 722 5.18 10.20 3.76
C PHE A 722 5.26 10.00 2.24
N GLY A 723 4.64 8.92 1.77
CA GLY A 723 4.73 8.46 0.38
C GLY A 723 3.76 9.14 -0.59
N TYR A 724 4.03 8.97 -1.88
CA TYR A 724 3.27 9.51 -2.99
C TYR A 724 3.01 8.46 -4.08
N VAL A 725 1.82 8.46 -4.66
CA VAL A 725 1.46 7.67 -5.84
C VAL A 725 0.48 8.45 -6.72
N ALA A 726 0.51 8.27 -8.05
CA ALA A 726 -0.40 8.90 -8.99
C ALA A 726 -0.81 7.94 -10.13
N ARG A 727 -1.89 8.23 -10.84
CA ARG A 727 -2.31 7.50 -12.06
C ARG A 727 -2.87 8.47 -13.11
N GLN A 728 -2.19 8.57 -14.26
CA GLN A 728 -2.55 9.49 -15.34
C GLN A 728 -3.82 9.08 -16.09
N ALA A 729 -4.70 10.04 -16.36
CA ALA A 729 -5.87 9.86 -17.23
C ALA A 729 -5.48 10.11 -18.71
N ALA A 730 -5.04 9.05 -19.41
CA ALA A 730 -4.54 9.14 -20.78
C ALA A 730 -5.56 9.63 -21.83
N GLU A 731 -6.86 9.54 -21.53
CA GLU A 731 -7.97 10.05 -22.37
C GLU A 731 -8.41 11.48 -21.98
N GLY A 732 -7.71 12.10 -21.01
CA GLY A 732 -8.11 13.31 -20.31
C GLY A 732 -8.87 12.99 -19.01
N ALA A 733 -8.74 13.86 -18.00
CA ALA A 733 -9.50 13.76 -16.77
C ALA A 733 -10.89 14.40 -16.90
N SER A 734 -11.86 13.82 -16.20
CA SER A 734 -13.23 14.31 -16.06
C SER A 734 -13.48 14.80 -14.63
N SER A 735 -14.63 15.43 -14.37
CA SER A 735 -14.99 15.80 -12.99
C SER A 735 -15.14 14.58 -12.07
N LEU A 736 -15.39 13.38 -12.61
CA LEU A 736 -15.44 12.12 -11.86
C LEU A 736 -14.04 11.54 -11.54
N ASP A 737 -12.97 12.24 -11.90
CA ASP A 737 -11.58 11.91 -11.53
C ASP A 737 -11.07 12.69 -10.31
N SER A 738 -11.74 13.79 -9.94
CA SER A 738 -11.56 14.45 -8.64
C SER A 738 -11.88 13.48 -7.49
N PHE A 739 -11.14 13.54 -6.39
CA PHE A 739 -11.27 12.57 -5.29
C PHE A 739 -12.37 12.86 -4.25
N GLY A 740 -13.20 13.92 -4.42
CA GLY A 740 -14.58 13.91 -3.89
C GLY A 740 -15.44 12.76 -4.47
N ASN A 741 -15.06 12.25 -5.65
CA ASN A 741 -15.63 11.04 -6.24
C ASN A 741 -14.96 9.72 -5.78
N LEU A 742 -14.08 9.75 -4.78
CA LEU A 742 -13.33 8.59 -4.27
C LEU A 742 -13.46 8.48 -2.74
N GLU A 743 -14.45 7.70 -2.29
CA GLU A 743 -14.77 7.51 -0.87
C GLU A 743 -14.46 6.09 -0.37
N VAL A 744 -14.49 5.88 0.95
CA VAL A 744 -14.38 4.52 1.51
C VAL A 744 -15.32 4.31 2.70
N SER A 745 -16.09 3.22 2.64
CA SER A 745 -17.01 2.83 3.69
C SER A 745 -16.29 2.27 4.93
N PRO A 746 -16.92 2.30 6.12
CA PRO A 746 -16.40 1.63 7.31
C PRO A 746 -16.34 0.10 7.16
N PRO A 747 -15.67 -0.63 8.08
CA PRO A 747 -15.65 -2.09 8.07
C PRO A 747 -17.04 -2.73 8.11
N VAL A 748 -17.30 -3.68 7.21
CA VAL A 748 -18.62 -4.32 7.04
C VAL A 748 -18.55 -5.82 6.79
N THR A 749 -19.61 -6.53 7.17
CA THR A 749 -19.85 -7.93 6.81
C THR A 749 -21.05 -8.03 5.88
N VAL A 750 -20.90 -8.74 4.76
CA VAL A 750 -21.88 -8.79 3.66
C VAL A 750 -22.08 -10.24 3.26
N GLN A 751 -23.27 -10.79 3.54
CA GLN A 751 -23.64 -12.18 3.27
C GLN A 751 -22.65 -13.24 3.82
N GLY A 752 -21.87 -12.89 4.84
CA GLY A 752 -20.84 -13.75 5.45
C GLY A 752 -19.41 -13.50 4.97
N LYS A 753 -19.17 -12.69 3.94
CA LYS A 753 -17.84 -12.16 3.62
C LYS A 753 -17.56 -10.93 4.48
N GLU A 754 -16.40 -10.88 5.13
CA GLU A 754 -15.95 -9.73 5.90
C GLU A 754 -15.06 -8.82 5.05
N TYR A 755 -15.27 -7.51 5.17
CA TYR A 755 -14.44 -6.45 4.62
C TYR A 755 -13.91 -5.63 5.81
N PRO A 756 -12.86 -6.11 6.51
CA PRO A 756 -12.40 -5.52 7.78
C PRO A 756 -11.67 -4.17 7.61
N LEU A 757 -11.36 -3.78 6.38
CA LEU A 757 -10.85 -2.47 5.99
C LEU A 757 -11.92 -1.60 5.29
N GLY A 758 -13.18 -2.05 5.27
CA GLY A 758 -14.26 -1.43 4.51
C GLY A 758 -14.19 -1.71 3.01
N ARG A 759 -14.96 -0.94 2.24
CA ARG A 759 -15.00 -1.00 0.77
C ARG A 759 -14.97 0.39 0.13
N ILE A 760 -14.16 0.55 -0.91
CA ILE A 760 -14.05 1.78 -1.70
C ILE A 760 -15.36 2.03 -2.46
N LEU A 761 -15.77 3.28 -2.55
CA LEU A 761 -16.97 3.76 -3.23
C LEU A 761 -16.55 4.80 -4.27
N ILE A 762 -16.92 4.62 -5.52
CA ILE A 762 -16.61 5.56 -6.62
C ILE A 762 -17.85 5.84 -7.46
N GLY A 763 -18.04 7.08 -7.89
CA GLY A 763 -19.17 7.47 -8.73
C GLY A 763 -18.94 7.22 -10.22
N SER A 764 -20.02 6.87 -10.92
CA SER A 764 -20.06 6.48 -12.33
C SER A 764 -21.41 6.81 -12.97
N SER A 765 -21.48 6.67 -14.29
CA SER A 765 -22.69 6.65 -15.12
C SER A 765 -23.37 5.26 -15.18
N PHE A 766 -24.60 5.22 -15.69
CA PHE A 766 -25.33 3.97 -15.94
C PHE A 766 -24.71 3.17 -17.11
N PRO A 767 -24.40 1.86 -16.97
CA PRO A 767 -23.68 1.05 -17.99
C PRO A 767 -24.32 0.88 -19.39
N ARG A 768 -25.45 1.52 -19.68
CA ARG A 768 -26.13 1.52 -20.99
C ARG A 768 -26.32 2.92 -21.58
N VAL A 769 -25.94 3.96 -20.85
CA VAL A 769 -26.02 5.36 -21.27
C VAL A 769 -24.59 5.85 -21.34
N GLY A 770 -24.18 6.44 -22.47
CA GLY A 770 -22.88 7.09 -22.55
C GLY A 770 -22.86 8.30 -21.62
N GLY A 771 -21.99 8.29 -20.61
CA GLY A 771 -21.90 9.30 -19.56
C GLY A 771 -20.51 9.29 -18.92
N ARG A 772 -20.27 10.15 -17.92
CA ARG A 772 -18.94 10.27 -17.31
C ARG A 772 -18.59 9.03 -16.50
N ARG A 773 -17.29 8.76 -16.32
CA ARG A 773 -16.77 7.72 -15.44
C ARG A 773 -15.30 7.99 -15.16
N MET A 774 -14.88 7.79 -13.91
CA MET A 774 -13.48 7.85 -13.49
C MET A 774 -12.55 7.07 -14.45
N ALA A 775 -11.34 7.59 -14.67
CA ALA A 775 -10.37 7.09 -15.62
C ALA A 775 -10.04 5.61 -15.38
N LYS A 776 -9.80 4.88 -16.47
CA LYS A 776 -9.55 3.44 -16.40
C LYS A 776 -8.34 3.11 -15.52
N ALA A 777 -7.26 3.88 -15.62
CA ALA A 777 -6.03 3.67 -14.84
C ALA A 777 -6.26 3.80 -13.31
N VAL A 778 -7.07 4.78 -12.88
CA VAL A 778 -7.44 4.97 -11.46
C VAL A 778 -8.28 3.78 -10.98
N ARG A 779 -9.32 3.39 -11.73
CA ARG A 779 -10.18 2.25 -11.35
C ARG A 779 -9.44 0.90 -11.37
N ASP A 780 -8.59 0.67 -12.37
CA ASP A 780 -7.73 -0.52 -12.48
C ASP A 780 -6.82 -0.64 -11.24
N PHE A 781 -6.14 0.44 -10.88
CA PHE A 781 -5.29 0.54 -9.69
C PHE A 781 -6.07 0.23 -8.40
N LEU A 782 -7.21 0.88 -8.16
CA LEU A 782 -8.04 0.66 -6.97
C LEU A 782 -8.53 -0.80 -6.87
N VAL A 783 -8.88 -1.43 -7.98
CA VAL A 783 -9.26 -2.85 -8.04
C VAL A 783 -8.06 -3.77 -7.77
N ALA A 784 -6.86 -3.44 -8.28
CA ALA A 784 -5.66 -4.24 -8.10
C ALA A 784 -5.19 -4.34 -6.64
N GLN A 785 -5.52 -3.35 -5.80
CA GLN A 785 -5.24 -3.36 -4.36
C GLN A 785 -5.98 -4.47 -3.60
N LYS A 786 -7.13 -4.93 -4.13
CA LYS A 786 -8.01 -6.03 -3.65
C LYS A 786 -8.64 -5.87 -2.26
N VAL A 787 -7.91 -5.38 -1.27
CA VAL A 787 -8.28 -5.47 0.16
C VAL A 787 -9.45 -4.57 0.60
N GLN A 788 -9.91 -3.66 -0.28
CA GLN A 788 -11.09 -2.81 -0.10
C GLN A 788 -12.06 -2.88 -1.31
N GLU A 789 -12.04 -3.98 -2.08
CA GLU A 789 -12.93 -4.33 -3.22
C GLU A 789 -13.94 -3.22 -3.65
N PRO A 790 -13.59 -2.34 -4.61
CA PRO A 790 -14.39 -1.16 -4.96
C PRO A 790 -15.83 -1.45 -5.40
N VAL A 791 -16.71 -0.45 -5.22
CA VAL A 791 -18.11 -0.44 -5.63
C VAL A 791 -18.38 0.81 -6.47
N GLU A 792 -18.92 0.64 -7.68
CA GLU A 792 -19.40 1.76 -8.49
C GLU A 792 -20.83 2.16 -8.07
N LEU A 793 -21.02 3.45 -7.79
CA LEU A 793 -22.28 4.12 -7.51
C LEU A 793 -22.71 4.98 -8.71
N PHE A 794 -23.95 5.47 -8.70
CA PHE A 794 -24.45 6.38 -9.74
C PHE A 794 -24.35 7.83 -9.28
N SER A 795 -23.34 8.57 -9.76
CA SER A 795 -23.14 10.00 -9.46
C SER A 795 -23.40 10.92 -10.64
N ASP A 796 -23.38 10.40 -11.87
CA ASP A 796 -23.46 11.17 -13.13
C ASP A 796 -24.79 11.94 -13.36
N TRP A 797 -25.71 11.92 -12.40
CA TRP A 797 -26.89 12.79 -12.35
C TRP A 797 -26.63 14.17 -11.72
N LEU A 798 -25.53 14.31 -10.96
CA LEU A 798 -25.05 15.58 -10.40
C LEU A 798 -24.14 16.30 -11.39
N SER A 799 -24.09 17.63 -11.30
CA SER A 799 -23.33 18.47 -12.22
C SER A 799 -21.83 18.34 -12.01
N VAL A 800 -21.39 18.28 -10.75
CA VAL A 800 -20.00 17.94 -10.40
C VAL A 800 -19.80 16.42 -10.52
N GLY A 801 -20.71 15.62 -9.96
CA GLY A 801 -20.79 14.18 -10.24
C GLY A 801 -19.99 13.33 -9.26
N HIS A 802 -19.86 13.77 -8.02
CA HIS A 802 -19.12 13.10 -6.94
C HIS A 802 -20.03 12.23 -6.08
N VAL A 803 -19.47 11.57 -5.06
CA VAL A 803 -20.24 10.73 -4.13
C VAL A 803 -20.45 11.42 -2.77
N ASP A 804 -19.51 12.25 -2.33
CA ASP A 804 -19.65 13.09 -1.14
C ASP A 804 -20.74 14.18 -1.26
N GLU A 805 -21.16 14.52 -2.49
CA GLU A 805 -22.37 15.29 -2.80
C GLU A 805 -23.68 14.63 -2.30
N PHE A 806 -23.72 13.31 -2.06
CA PHE A 806 -24.97 12.64 -1.66
C PHE A 806 -24.84 11.56 -0.57
N LEU A 807 -23.61 11.21 -0.12
CA LEU A 807 -23.39 10.27 0.99
C LEU A 807 -22.25 10.71 1.91
N SER A 808 -22.33 10.32 3.18
CA SER A 808 -21.21 10.39 4.12
C SER A 808 -21.32 9.33 5.22
N PHE A 809 -20.27 9.12 6.02
CA PHE A 809 -20.26 8.15 7.13
C PHE A 809 -19.83 8.81 8.44
N VAL A 810 -20.68 8.68 9.47
CA VAL A 810 -20.37 9.14 10.83
C VAL A 810 -20.24 7.96 11.80
N PRO A 811 -19.32 8.00 12.79
CA PRO A 811 -19.22 6.95 13.80
C PRO A 811 -20.44 6.97 14.73
N ALA A 812 -20.82 5.80 15.25
CA ALA A 812 -21.96 5.67 16.16
C ALA A 812 -21.58 4.80 17.38
N PRO A 813 -22.11 5.12 18.59
CA PRO A 813 -21.78 4.39 19.82
C PRO A 813 -22.51 3.05 19.94
N ASP A 814 -23.62 2.87 19.21
CA ASP A 814 -24.36 1.63 19.11
C ASP A 814 -23.85 0.75 17.95
N ARG A 815 -24.16 -0.54 18.00
CA ARG A 815 -23.82 -1.48 16.92
C ARG A 815 -24.87 -1.44 15.81
N LYS A 816 -24.42 -1.75 14.60
CA LYS A 816 -25.25 -2.09 13.43
C LYS A 816 -26.44 -2.98 13.84
N VAL A 817 -27.65 -2.65 13.40
CA VAL A 817 -28.87 -3.35 13.87
C VAL A 817 -29.02 -4.68 13.13
N THR A 818 -28.57 -5.77 13.75
CA THR A 818 -28.73 -7.13 13.21
C THR A 818 -30.19 -7.56 13.20
N ASP A 819 -30.64 -8.19 12.11
CA ASP A 819 -32.03 -8.59 11.92
C ASP A 819 -32.52 -9.55 13.03
N PRO A 820 -33.53 -9.17 13.84
CA PRO A 820 -34.07 -9.99 14.93
C PRO A 820 -34.75 -11.29 14.48
N ARG A 821 -34.81 -11.58 13.17
CA ARG A 821 -35.26 -12.85 12.60
C ARG A 821 -34.17 -13.91 12.50
N VAL A 822 -32.89 -13.54 12.54
CA VAL A 822 -31.77 -14.47 12.27
C VAL A 822 -31.35 -15.27 13.49
N ASP A 823 -31.31 -14.67 14.69
CA ASP A 823 -30.81 -15.34 15.90
C ASP A 823 -31.92 -15.70 16.90
N LYS A 824 -32.64 -16.79 16.60
CA LYS A 824 -33.52 -17.50 17.57
C LYS A 824 -33.25 -19.00 17.65
N SER A 825 -32.24 -19.51 16.94
CA SER A 825 -31.96 -20.95 16.82
C SER A 825 -30.74 -21.42 17.62
N ARG A 826 -29.91 -20.51 18.17
CA ARG A 826 -28.60 -20.87 18.76
C ARG A 826 -28.39 -20.50 20.23
N MET A 827 -29.46 -20.31 21.01
CA MET A 827 -29.33 -20.33 22.49
C MET A 827 -29.24 -21.76 23.02
N ARG A 828 -28.02 -22.28 23.10
CA ARG A 828 -27.60 -23.26 24.13
C ARG A 828 -26.43 -22.66 24.92
N PRO A 829 -26.43 -22.72 26.26
CA PRO A 829 -25.26 -22.29 27.04
C PRO A 829 -24.13 -23.30 26.87
N SER A 830 -22.98 -22.82 26.42
CA SER A 830 -21.69 -23.52 26.48
C SER A 830 -20.67 -22.58 27.14
N GLU A 831 -19.82 -23.12 27.98
CA GLU A 831 -18.92 -22.35 28.87
C GLU A 831 -17.87 -21.51 28.09
N PRO A 832 -17.40 -20.38 28.67
CA PRO A 832 -16.53 -19.44 27.97
C PRO A 832 -15.10 -19.98 27.80
N SER A 833 -14.74 -20.37 26.58
CA SER A 833 -13.34 -20.64 26.20
C SER A 833 -12.52 -19.34 26.17
N SER A 834 -11.45 -19.28 26.96
CA SER A 834 -10.64 -18.07 27.14
C SER A 834 -9.63 -17.83 26.00
N THR A 835 -10.02 -17.07 24.98
CA THR A 835 -9.09 -16.49 23.98
C THR A 835 -9.41 -15.01 23.77
N SER A 836 -8.61 -14.13 24.37
CA SER A 836 -8.82 -12.68 24.31
C SER A 836 -8.19 -12.05 23.07
N SER A 837 -8.89 -12.06 21.94
CA SER A 837 -8.58 -11.18 20.81
C SER A 837 -9.06 -9.76 21.12
N SER A 838 -8.16 -8.78 21.01
CA SER A 838 -8.46 -7.37 21.31
C SER A 838 -9.19 -6.69 20.15
N SER A 839 -10.50 -6.92 20.03
CA SER A 839 -11.33 -6.34 18.98
C SER A 839 -11.57 -4.84 19.19
N SER A 840 -10.91 -3.99 18.40
CA SER A 840 -11.18 -2.55 18.34
C SER A 840 -12.46 -2.21 17.54
N SER A 841 -13.16 -3.21 17.00
CA SER A 841 -14.39 -3.10 16.18
C SER A 841 -15.67 -2.94 17.01
N LEU A 842 -15.63 -2.11 18.06
CA LEU A 842 -16.71 -1.97 19.05
C LEU A 842 -17.60 -0.73 18.88
N GLN A 843 -17.27 0.16 17.94
CA GLN A 843 -18.14 1.27 17.51
C GLN A 843 -18.83 0.90 16.20
N GLY A 844 -20.11 1.28 16.06
CA GLY A 844 -20.82 1.21 14.79
C GLY A 844 -20.65 2.51 13.99
N PHE A 845 -21.53 2.70 13.04
CA PHE A 845 -21.59 3.91 12.21
C PHE A 845 -23.04 4.19 11.79
N ARG A 846 -23.24 5.30 11.08
CA ARG A 846 -24.40 5.52 10.20
C ARG A 846 -23.94 6.00 8.83
N LEU A 847 -24.60 5.49 7.80
CA LEU A 847 -24.60 6.08 6.46
C LEU A 847 -25.54 7.27 6.49
N LEU A 848 -25.05 8.46 6.14
CA LEU A 848 -25.88 9.63 5.86
C LEU A 848 -26.17 9.65 4.36
N LEU A 849 -27.41 9.97 3.97
CA LEU A 849 -27.78 10.21 2.57
C LEU A 849 -28.55 11.52 2.44
N ALA A 850 -28.28 12.28 1.37
CA ALA A 850 -29.11 13.41 0.98
C ALA A 850 -30.55 12.94 0.69
N SER A 851 -31.57 13.70 1.09
CA SER A 851 -32.96 13.23 1.01
C SER A 851 -33.96 14.37 0.72
N PRO A 852 -34.29 14.58 -0.57
CA PRO A 852 -35.36 15.49 -0.98
C PRO A 852 -36.73 15.14 -0.42
N SER A 853 -37.04 13.85 -0.26
CA SER A 853 -38.29 13.42 0.37
C SER A 853 -38.38 13.84 1.84
N ALA A 854 -37.29 13.71 2.61
CA ALA A 854 -37.22 14.18 3.99
C ALA A 854 -37.30 15.71 4.09
N CYS A 855 -36.71 16.45 3.14
CA CYS A 855 -36.82 17.91 3.09
C CYS A 855 -38.25 18.36 2.76
N TYR A 856 -38.85 17.81 1.71
CA TYR A 856 -40.25 18.09 1.37
C TYR A 856 -41.24 17.67 2.48
N GLN A 857 -40.92 16.65 3.28
CA GLN A 857 -41.68 16.31 4.48
C GLN A 857 -41.53 17.39 5.57
N LEU A 858 -40.31 17.75 5.96
CA LEU A 858 -40.06 18.80 6.97
C LEU A 858 -40.69 20.15 6.57
N LEU A 859 -40.62 20.52 5.30
CA LEU A 859 -41.24 21.75 4.80
C LEU A 859 -42.77 21.71 4.91
N ARG A 860 -43.42 20.56 4.65
CA ARG A 860 -44.86 20.38 4.91
C ARG A 860 -45.19 20.41 6.40
N GLU A 861 -44.42 19.72 7.25
CA GLU A 861 -44.57 19.78 8.72
C GLU A 861 -44.57 21.24 9.20
N LYS A 862 -43.65 22.07 8.69
CA LYS A 862 -43.58 23.50 9.06
C LYS A 862 -44.63 24.38 8.38
N GLN A 863 -45.14 24.02 7.21
CA GLN A 863 -46.33 24.66 6.63
C GLN A 863 -47.59 24.40 7.48
N GLU A 864 -47.79 23.15 7.91
CA GLU A 864 -48.92 22.70 8.75
C GLU A 864 -48.87 23.29 10.17
N GLU A 865 -47.67 23.48 10.74
CA GLU A 865 -47.45 24.24 11.97
C GLU A 865 -47.73 25.77 11.83
N GLY A 866 -48.02 26.26 10.63
CA GLY A 866 -48.35 27.66 10.35
C GLY A 866 -47.18 28.54 9.92
N PHE A 867 -45.98 27.97 9.72
CA PHE A 867 -44.77 28.70 9.32
C PHE A 867 -44.55 28.74 7.79
N GLY A 868 -45.62 28.65 6.99
CA GLY A 868 -45.55 28.67 5.52
C GLY A 868 -44.85 29.90 4.92
N GLU A 869 -44.91 31.05 5.60
CA GLU A 869 -44.24 32.30 5.20
C GLU A 869 -42.78 32.41 5.70
N ALA A 870 -42.25 31.41 6.39
CA ALA A 870 -40.84 31.40 6.79
C ALA A 870 -39.96 31.25 5.53
N ALA A 871 -39.04 32.19 5.32
CA ALA A 871 -38.19 32.22 4.13
C ALA A 871 -36.76 31.73 4.39
N MET A 872 -36.17 31.11 3.36
CA MET A 872 -34.76 30.72 3.31
C MET A 872 -33.82 31.90 3.09
N PHE A 873 -32.51 31.65 3.21
CA PHE A 873 -31.42 32.59 2.88
C PHE A 873 -31.49 33.93 3.63
N GLN A 874 -31.98 33.87 4.87
CA GLN A 874 -31.97 34.99 5.82
C GLN A 874 -30.54 35.31 6.24
N GLY A 875 -30.19 36.60 6.27
CA GLY A 875 -28.84 37.10 6.51
C GLY A 875 -27.94 37.15 5.27
N LEU A 876 -28.25 36.42 4.19
CA LEU A 876 -27.45 36.46 2.95
C LEU A 876 -27.85 37.63 2.05
N ASP A 877 -26.91 38.50 1.70
CA ASP A 877 -27.19 39.65 0.84
C ASP A 877 -27.41 39.25 -0.62
N ARG A 878 -28.38 39.90 -1.29
CA ARG A 878 -28.75 39.73 -2.72
C ARG A 878 -29.21 38.32 -3.15
N VAL A 879 -29.12 37.31 -2.30
CA VAL A 879 -29.72 35.98 -2.52
C VAL A 879 -31.26 36.09 -2.42
N PRO A 880 -32.03 35.51 -3.37
CA PRO A 880 -33.49 35.38 -3.26
C PRO A 880 -33.91 34.68 -1.97
N LYS A 881 -35.10 34.97 -1.44
CA LYS A 881 -35.56 34.47 -0.12
C LYS A 881 -36.92 33.77 -0.27
N PRO A 882 -36.97 32.60 -0.91
CA PRO A 882 -38.23 31.88 -1.13
C PRO A 882 -38.79 31.38 0.22
N THR A 883 -40.08 31.51 0.37
CA THR A 883 -40.87 30.98 1.50
C THR A 883 -41.07 29.48 1.39
N ILE A 884 -41.42 28.82 2.50
CA ILE A 884 -41.88 27.42 2.49
C ILE A 884 -43.06 27.26 1.52
N ASN A 885 -44.00 28.20 1.50
CA ASN A 885 -45.15 28.21 0.60
C ASN A 885 -44.72 28.24 -0.88
N GLU A 886 -43.75 29.08 -1.27
CA GLU A 886 -43.25 29.14 -2.65
C GLU A 886 -42.47 27.88 -3.06
N ILE A 887 -41.62 27.33 -2.17
CA ILE A 887 -40.86 26.09 -2.42
C ILE A 887 -41.81 24.90 -2.59
N LEU A 888 -42.87 24.82 -1.78
CA LEU A 888 -43.87 23.78 -1.87
C LEU A 888 -44.79 23.96 -3.10
N ALA A 889 -45.06 25.19 -3.54
CA ALA A 889 -45.86 25.47 -4.73
C ALA A 889 -45.11 25.26 -6.06
N ASN A 890 -43.77 25.28 -6.06
CA ASN A 890 -42.97 25.08 -7.26
C ASN A 890 -43.01 23.63 -7.76
N GLU A 891 -43.85 23.36 -8.76
CA GLU A 891 -43.98 22.04 -9.38
C GLU A 891 -42.71 21.56 -10.11
N GLU A 892 -41.93 22.46 -10.71
CA GLU A 892 -40.74 22.10 -11.49
C GLU A 892 -39.60 21.65 -10.57
N LEU A 893 -39.35 22.42 -9.50
CA LEU A 893 -38.43 22.05 -8.43
C LEU A 893 -38.85 20.72 -7.79
N ARG A 894 -40.14 20.50 -7.56
CA ARG A 894 -40.63 19.23 -7.00
C ARG A 894 -40.36 18.05 -7.95
N LYS A 895 -40.75 18.15 -9.22
CA LYS A 895 -40.53 17.09 -10.24
C LYS A 895 -39.03 16.76 -10.40
N PHE A 896 -38.16 17.76 -10.32
CA PHE A 896 -36.71 17.55 -10.36
C PHE A 896 -36.19 16.84 -9.09
N ASN A 897 -36.72 17.18 -7.91
CA ASN A 897 -36.36 16.53 -6.66
C ASN A 897 -36.94 15.10 -6.53
N ASP A 898 -38.08 14.80 -7.15
CA ASP A 898 -38.61 13.43 -7.28
C ASP A 898 -37.65 12.56 -8.13
N TYR A 899 -37.03 13.14 -9.17
CA TYR A 899 -35.95 12.50 -9.94
C TYR A 899 -34.67 12.33 -9.11
N ALA A 900 -34.16 13.38 -8.46
CA ALA A 900 -32.97 13.30 -7.61
C ALA A 900 -33.13 12.26 -6.48
N GLN A 901 -34.29 12.23 -5.82
CA GLN A 901 -34.63 11.22 -4.82
C GLN A 901 -34.64 9.81 -5.42
N SER A 902 -35.03 9.63 -6.68
CA SER A 902 -34.98 8.34 -7.38
C SER A 902 -33.53 7.90 -7.64
N CYS A 903 -32.64 8.82 -8.04
CA CYS A 903 -31.21 8.57 -8.20
C CYS A 903 -30.55 8.16 -6.86
N ILE A 904 -30.83 8.90 -5.79
CA ILE A 904 -30.31 8.59 -4.46
C ILE A 904 -30.90 7.27 -3.92
N SER A 905 -32.17 6.97 -4.19
CA SER A 905 -32.79 5.69 -3.82
C SER A 905 -32.13 4.51 -4.51
N TRP A 906 -31.72 4.66 -5.78
CA TRP A 906 -30.95 3.65 -6.49
C TRP A 906 -29.60 3.39 -5.82
N ASN A 907 -28.91 4.44 -5.38
CA ASN A 907 -27.65 4.32 -4.63
C ASN A 907 -27.83 3.73 -3.22
N ARG A 908 -28.87 4.13 -2.47
CA ARG A 908 -29.25 3.51 -1.19
C ARG A 908 -29.35 1.99 -1.35
N ASP A 909 -29.99 1.56 -2.43
CA ASP A 909 -30.19 0.14 -2.72
C ASP A 909 -28.92 -0.59 -3.18
N ILE A 910 -28.00 0.08 -3.89
CA ILE A 910 -26.63 -0.46 -4.13
C ILE A 910 -25.90 -0.62 -2.80
N LEU A 911 -25.81 0.44 -1.98
CA LEU A 911 -25.10 0.47 -0.71
C LEU A 911 -25.62 -0.58 0.28
N LYS A 912 -26.94 -0.73 0.40
CA LYS A 912 -27.57 -1.81 1.18
C LYS A 912 -27.14 -3.21 0.72
N ARG A 913 -26.99 -3.44 -0.59
CA ARG A 913 -26.52 -4.73 -1.13
C ARG A 913 -25.01 -4.92 -0.98
N SER A 914 -24.20 -3.91 -1.26
CA SER A 914 -22.74 -4.01 -1.34
C SER A 914 -22.02 -3.88 0.01
N LEU A 915 -22.66 -3.20 0.99
CA LEU A 915 -22.19 -3.01 2.37
C LEU A 915 -23.10 -3.75 3.40
N GLY A 916 -24.13 -4.45 2.92
CA GLY A 916 -25.03 -5.26 3.73
C GLY A 916 -25.85 -4.47 4.76
N LEU A 917 -26.19 -3.21 4.48
CA LEU A 917 -26.88 -2.31 5.42
C LEU A 917 -28.38 -2.62 5.54
N ALA A 918 -28.93 -2.40 6.73
CA ALA A 918 -30.36 -2.32 6.98
C ALA A 918 -30.80 -0.85 7.11
N GLU A 919 -32.10 -0.55 6.97
CA GLU A 919 -32.61 0.83 7.10
C GLU A 919 -32.23 1.55 8.41
N PRO A 920 -32.14 0.89 9.60
CA PRO A 920 -31.67 1.56 10.83
C PRO A 920 -30.20 1.99 10.82
N ASP A 921 -29.40 1.50 9.87
CA ASP A 921 -28.00 1.89 9.67
C ASP A 921 -27.86 3.18 8.82
N ILE A 922 -28.98 3.72 8.32
CA ILE A 922 -29.05 4.83 7.36
C ILE A 922 -29.86 6.00 7.97
N LEU A 923 -29.38 7.22 7.79
CA LEU A 923 -30.09 8.45 8.16
C LEU A 923 -30.29 9.36 6.94
N ASP A 924 -31.54 9.72 6.70
CA ASP A 924 -31.96 10.62 5.63
C ASP A 924 -31.82 12.09 6.06
N ILE A 925 -30.84 12.79 5.50
CA ILE A 925 -30.55 14.19 5.77
C ILE A 925 -31.38 15.09 4.84
N PRO A 926 -32.21 16.03 5.35
CA PRO A 926 -33.03 16.91 4.53
C PRO A 926 -32.21 17.78 3.57
N GLN A 927 -32.29 17.50 2.28
CA GLN A 927 -31.50 18.18 1.24
C GLN A 927 -32.36 18.44 -0.01
N LEU A 928 -32.12 19.52 -0.76
CA LEU A 928 -32.81 19.79 -2.03
C LEU A 928 -31.82 20.08 -3.15
N PHE A 929 -32.20 19.72 -4.38
CA PHE A 929 -31.43 19.97 -5.59
C PHE A 929 -32.23 20.83 -6.59
N GLN A 930 -31.53 21.52 -7.48
CA GLN A 930 -32.08 22.26 -8.61
C GLN A 930 -31.41 21.83 -9.92
N SER A 931 -32.12 21.99 -11.03
CA SER A 931 -31.61 21.68 -12.36
C SER A 931 -30.72 22.79 -12.86
N ASN A 932 -29.53 22.44 -13.37
CA ASN A 932 -28.76 23.34 -14.23
C ASN A 932 -29.32 23.34 -15.67
N ALA A 933 -28.68 24.10 -16.57
CA ALA A 933 -29.08 24.19 -17.98
C ALA A 933 -28.87 22.90 -18.80
N ALA A 934 -28.10 21.94 -18.30
CA ALA A 934 -27.86 20.62 -18.90
C ALA A 934 -28.79 19.53 -18.33
N SER A 935 -29.72 19.87 -17.43
CA SER A 935 -30.56 18.94 -16.66
C SER A 935 -29.82 18.08 -15.61
N GLU A 936 -28.62 18.50 -15.21
CA GLU A 936 -27.85 17.92 -14.11
C GLU A 936 -28.26 18.57 -12.78
N ALA A 937 -28.11 17.85 -11.67
CA ALA A 937 -28.43 18.35 -10.33
C ALA A 937 -27.30 19.20 -9.73
N GLN A 938 -27.68 20.28 -9.07
CA GLN A 938 -26.84 21.12 -8.22
C GLN A 938 -27.57 21.32 -6.89
N ALA A 939 -26.85 21.47 -5.77
CA ALA A 939 -27.49 21.74 -4.49
C ALA A 939 -28.31 23.04 -4.54
N PHE A 940 -29.52 23.02 -3.97
CA PHE A 940 -30.42 24.20 -3.87
C PHE A 940 -30.09 25.06 -2.64
N PHE A 941 -29.47 24.45 -1.62
CA PHE A 941 -28.85 25.08 -0.47
C PHE A 941 -27.65 24.24 0.01
N PRO A 942 -26.71 24.78 0.79
CA PRO A 942 -25.45 24.11 1.16
C PRO A 942 -25.64 22.67 1.63
N ASP A 943 -25.00 21.72 0.95
CA ASP A 943 -25.32 20.30 1.06
C ASP A 943 -24.87 19.66 2.38
N MET A 944 -25.83 19.41 3.27
CA MET A 944 -25.53 18.99 4.63
C MET A 944 -24.93 17.58 4.77
N VAL A 945 -24.83 16.75 3.71
CA VAL A 945 -24.03 15.51 3.80
C VAL A 945 -22.56 15.70 3.45
N ASN A 946 -22.20 16.79 2.74
CA ASN A 946 -20.85 17.15 2.36
C ASN A 946 -20.08 17.75 3.55
N MET A 947 -19.96 16.97 4.63
CA MET A 947 -19.50 17.42 5.96
C MET A 947 -18.11 16.91 6.37
N LEU A 948 -17.37 17.75 7.10
CA LEU A 948 -16.08 17.39 7.71
C LEU A 948 -16.28 16.57 9.00
N VAL A 949 -15.94 15.28 8.96
CA VAL A 949 -16.12 14.34 10.08
C VAL A 949 -14.83 14.17 10.91
N LEU A 950 -14.74 14.84 12.06
CA LEU A 950 -13.63 14.72 13.01
C LEU A 950 -14.02 13.88 14.23
N GLY A 951 -14.20 12.57 13.99
CA GLY A 951 -14.71 11.64 14.99
C GLY A 951 -16.14 12.00 15.38
N ARG A 952 -16.35 12.49 16.61
CA ARG A 952 -17.66 12.97 17.07
C ARG A 952 -17.98 14.42 16.69
N HIS A 953 -17.01 15.19 16.20
CA HIS A 953 -17.17 16.61 15.89
C HIS A 953 -17.41 16.77 14.40
N LEU A 954 -18.55 17.37 14.03
CA LEU A 954 -18.97 17.51 12.64
C LEU A 954 -18.92 18.98 12.21
N GLY A 955 -18.29 19.25 11.08
CA GLY A 955 -18.36 20.52 10.36
C GLY A 955 -19.33 20.38 9.19
N ILE A 956 -20.57 20.80 9.40
CA ILE A 956 -21.67 20.62 8.45
C ILE A 956 -21.85 21.95 7.68
N PRO A 957 -22.02 21.93 6.34
CA PRO A 957 -22.40 23.11 5.57
C PRO A 957 -23.66 23.79 6.14
N LYS A 958 -23.71 25.12 6.15
CA LYS A 958 -24.81 25.86 6.80
C LYS A 958 -25.98 26.02 5.81
N PRO A 959 -27.13 25.35 6.02
CA PRO A 959 -28.15 25.23 4.97
C PRO A 959 -29.00 26.50 4.74
N PHE A 960 -28.85 27.55 5.57
CA PHE A 960 -29.66 28.77 5.55
C PHE A 960 -31.19 28.57 5.40
N GLY A 961 -31.70 27.46 5.94
CA GLY A 961 -33.10 27.08 5.89
C GLY A 961 -34.07 28.02 6.61
N PRO A 962 -35.39 27.77 6.47
CA PRO A 962 -36.43 28.62 7.03
C PRO A 962 -36.27 28.84 8.54
N VAL A 963 -36.38 30.10 8.98
CA VAL A 963 -36.22 30.48 10.38
C VAL A 963 -37.56 30.33 11.12
N VAL A 964 -37.66 29.29 11.95
CA VAL A 964 -38.82 28.96 12.77
C VAL A 964 -38.43 29.10 14.25
N GLY A 965 -39.22 29.84 15.04
CA GLY A 965 -38.91 30.06 16.46
C GLY A 965 -37.54 30.71 16.74
N GLY A 966 -36.99 31.45 15.77
CA GLY A 966 -35.65 32.03 15.85
C GLY A 966 -34.50 31.07 15.55
N ARG A 967 -34.76 29.87 14.99
CA ARG A 967 -33.76 28.87 14.59
C ARG A 967 -34.00 28.37 13.16
N CYS A 968 -32.95 27.98 12.46
CA CYS A 968 -33.08 27.29 11.18
C CYS A 968 -33.68 25.88 11.39
N CYS A 969 -34.80 25.57 10.75
CA CYS A 969 -35.47 24.28 10.93
C CYS A 969 -34.67 23.10 10.34
N LEU A 970 -33.89 23.33 9.28
CA LEU A 970 -32.98 22.33 8.69
C LEU A 970 -31.85 21.98 9.66
N GLU A 971 -31.15 22.97 10.22
CA GLU A 971 -30.12 22.71 11.23
C GLU A 971 -30.70 21.99 12.46
N GLN A 972 -31.94 22.32 12.86
CA GLN A 972 -32.59 21.64 13.98
C GLN A 972 -32.88 20.17 13.66
N ARG A 973 -33.46 19.85 12.50
CA ARG A 973 -33.74 18.46 12.12
C ARG A 973 -32.47 17.61 11.98
N VAL A 974 -31.35 18.20 11.54
CA VAL A 974 -30.06 17.51 11.52
C VAL A 974 -29.51 17.27 12.93
N ARG A 975 -29.64 18.24 13.85
CA ARG A 975 -29.32 18.00 15.28
C ARG A 975 -30.18 16.90 15.90
N GLU A 976 -31.50 16.91 15.63
CA GLU A 976 -32.45 15.88 16.07
C GLU A 976 -32.08 14.46 15.59
N LEU A 977 -31.40 14.32 14.44
CA LEU A 977 -30.94 13.04 13.90
C LEU A 977 -29.56 12.61 14.44
N LEU A 978 -28.63 13.55 14.63
CA LEU A 978 -27.21 13.24 14.88
C LEU A 978 -26.77 13.40 16.35
N GLU A 979 -27.28 14.39 17.08
CA GLU A 979 -26.91 14.60 18.50
C GLU A 979 -27.29 13.42 19.42
N PRO A 980 -28.38 12.65 19.19
CA PRO A 980 -28.65 11.41 19.94
C PRO A 980 -27.59 10.32 19.80
N LEU A 981 -26.76 10.35 18.75
CA LEU A 981 -25.60 9.46 18.59
C LEU A 981 -24.35 9.96 19.36
N GLY A 982 -24.45 11.06 20.10
CA GLY A 982 -23.31 11.69 20.79
C GLY A 982 -22.42 12.51 19.86
N LEU A 983 -22.89 12.82 18.65
CA LEU A 983 -22.22 13.69 17.67
C LEU A 983 -22.47 15.16 17.99
N SER A 984 -21.56 16.03 17.57
CA SER A 984 -21.55 17.46 17.88
C SER A 984 -21.59 18.27 16.58
N CYS A 985 -22.77 18.77 16.23
CA CYS A 985 -23.04 19.48 14.97
C CYS A 985 -22.59 20.95 15.04
N THR A 986 -21.48 21.27 14.39
CA THR A 986 -21.11 22.66 14.05
C THR A 986 -21.60 22.96 12.65
N PHE A 987 -22.38 24.02 12.46
CA PHE A 987 -22.74 24.49 11.12
C PHE A 987 -21.77 25.61 10.73
N ILE A 988 -21.04 25.42 9.62
CA ILE A 988 -19.99 26.31 9.11
C ILE A 988 -20.57 27.10 7.94
N ASP A 989 -20.34 28.42 7.91
CA ASP A 989 -20.74 29.24 6.76
C ASP A 989 -19.70 29.11 5.64
N ASP A 990 -20.16 28.54 4.54
CA ASP A 990 -19.42 28.25 3.32
C ASP A 990 -20.14 28.81 2.07
N PHE A 991 -21.19 29.63 2.24
CA PHE A 991 -22.13 29.95 1.16
C PHE A 991 -21.46 30.66 -0.03
N PHE A 992 -20.77 31.78 0.23
CA PHE A 992 -20.10 32.56 -0.83
C PHE A 992 -18.70 32.06 -1.16
N SER A 993 -18.11 31.21 -0.30
CA SER A 993 -16.73 30.72 -0.44
C SER A 993 -16.66 29.34 -1.11
N TYR A 994 -17.70 28.52 -1.02
CA TYR A 994 -17.77 27.19 -1.63
C TYR A 994 -19.11 26.92 -2.33
N HIS A 995 -20.26 27.06 -1.66
CA HIS A 995 -21.57 26.62 -2.20
C HIS A 995 -21.91 27.21 -3.57
N VAL A 996 -21.74 28.53 -3.74
CA VAL A 996 -21.99 29.23 -5.04
C VAL A 996 -21.03 28.79 -6.16
N LEU A 997 -20.02 27.98 -5.85
CA LEU A 997 -19.07 27.37 -6.79
C LEU A 997 -19.24 25.84 -6.90
N LEU A 998 -20.36 25.29 -6.41
CA LEU A 998 -20.79 23.88 -6.53
C LEU A 998 -20.01 22.86 -5.68
N GLY A 999 -19.61 23.22 -4.46
CA GLY A 999 -19.10 22.28 -3.46
C GLY A 999 -19.18 22.91 -2.06
N GLU A 1000 -18.92 22.15 -1.00
CA GLU A 1000 -19.18 22.60 0.38
C GLU A 1000 -17.99 22.30 1.32
N VAL A 1001 -18.20 22.32 2.65
CA VAL A 1001 -17.18 22.03 3.68
C VAL A 1001 -16.29 20.81 3.36
N HIS A 1002 -16.84 19.67 2.92
CA HIS A 1002 -16.03 18.48 2.64
C HIS A 1002 -15.15 18.68 1.41
N CYS A 1003 -15.71 19.10 0.26
CA CYS A 1003 -14.92 19.40 -0.94
C CYS A 1003 -13.80 20.44 -0.67
N GLY A 1004 -14.05 21.39 0.24
CA GLY A 1004 -13.12 22.44 0.67
C GLY A 1004 -12.08 22.04 1.73
N THR A 1005 -12.11 20.82 2.27
CA THR A 1005 -11.17 20.31 3.27
C THR A 1005 -10.68 18.91 2.90
N ASN A 1006 -9.74 18.34 3.65
CA ASN A 1006 -9.31 16.94 3.49
C ASN A 1006 -8.76 16.44 4.85
N VAL A 1007 -8.82 15.13 5.15
CA VAL A 1007 -8.45 14.61 6.47
C VAL A 1007 -7.58 13.38 6.39
N ARG A 1008 -6.33 13.49 6.86
CA ARG A 1008 -5.46 12.34 7.09
C ARG A 1008 -5.88 11.66 8.38
N ARG A 1009 -6.19 10.36 8.33
CA ARG A 1009 -6.72 9.58 9.47
C ARG A 1009 -5.77 8.47 9.88
N LYS A 1010 -6.06 7.85 11.03
CA LYS A 1010 -5.26 6.75 11.58
C LYS A 1010 -5.49 5.45 10.78
N PRO A 1011 -4.42 4.77 10.30
CA PRO A 1011 -4.50 3.45 9.69
C PRO A 1011 -5.26 2.43 10.54
N PHE A 1012 -5.87 1.43 9.88
CA PHE A 1012 -6.58 0.36 10.58
C PHE A 1012 -5.64 -0.44 11.50
N ALA A 1013 -6.19 -0.89 12.63
CA ALA A 1013 -5.49 -1.82 13.53
C ALA A 1013 -5.38 -3.23 12.92
N PHE A 1014 -6.42 -3.63 12.17
CA PHE A 1014 -6.45 -4.88 11.40
C PHE A 1014 -5.40 -4.86 10.28
N LYS A 1015 -4.69 -5.98 10.08
CA LYS A 1015 -3.61 -6.06 9.08
C LYS A 1015 -4.14 -6.57 7.74
N TRP A 1016 -3.82 -5.86 6.67
CA TRP A 1016 -4.38 -6.14 5.34
C TRP A 1016 -4.04 -7.53 4.82
N TRP A 1017 -2.91 -8.12 5.24
CA TRP A 1017 -2.51 -9.47 4.87
C TRP A 1017 -3.33 -10.57 5.57
N ASP A 1018 -4.07 -10.22 6.64
CA ASP A 1018 -5.01 -11.09 7.35
C ASP A 1018 -6.42 -11.09 6.70
N VAL A 1019 -6.66 -10.24 5.69
CA VAL A 1019 -7.84 -10.33 4.83
C VAL A 1019 -7.79 -11.63 4.01
N VAL A 1020 -8.94 -12.17 3.63
CA VAL A 1020 -9.08 -13.18 2.57
C VAL A 1020 -9.93 -12.56 1.44
N PRO A 1021 -9.30 -11.91 0.44
CA PRO A 1021 -10.01 -11.14 -0.58
C PRO A 1021 -10.83 -11.98 -1.56
#